data_AF-A0A939UPK9-F1
#
_entry.id   AF-A0A939UPK9-F1
#
_cell.length_a   1.000
_cell.length_b   1.000
_cell.length_c   1.000
_cell.angle_alpha   90.00
_cell.angle_beta   90.00
_cell.angle_gamma   90.00
#
_symmetry.space_group_name_H-M   'P 1'
#
loop_
_entity.id
_entity.type
_entity.pdbx_description
1 polymer ?
#
loop_
_entity_poly.entity_id
_entity_poly.type
_entity_poly.pdbx_seq_one_letter_code
_entity_poly.pdbx_strand_id
1 'polypeptide(L)'
;NEGSAYAPFEHLQKAFDTIAATGSDSADYKIYVCGTVKGNSSLKTDLDSKARSIAIEGLNQPESGKSPTDTLAGGTEFTTLAALDVVTKVPVTIKGIKITKSSGSDKSMGILLNNKDANVTLLDGTEISGNKCGVDFNGGGVYIQKGTLCMKSGVIKDNTAKQGGGVYVNSGDGITANLKISGSAKIPCGTDGKNDVYLCEKSDNTYPAIQIAGPLVSGATSDADKIAVTAANWRRKKTVVQAADDCGLADISAYQNYFKPTGKGINFSFGGTDKKIAKLTAPYYVAAGGVDQTTTPGTEDEPYGSIYFACKQLSGGDKETIFVKGSVGRSVVPEELVAANCSGLTIQGAALLPAGNASQDKIDAGGSSIVLQVKTKVPVTIKHLKITGGNNPTVAESIGNGGGIKMDAGTNVTLGEGALVGDVIETTGMVAATSASGGYGNKAASGAGVYNAGGTLTLESGSYISHNYAMSSYNSSPSGGGGGIFVAPGATVTIKEGAHVILNASAGRGGGLYLGGASASSKASVVMTGGNIDYNKTTFWGGGIYGVYASVQMSGGSLSYNGQTQGTHSWGPRGGGCFIERDSNFTMSGTALASHNHAENNGGAFSLADNVLFDMQGGTIEANSASDGNGGAFYCEASG
;
A
#
# COMPACT_ATOMS: atom_id res chain seq x y z
N ASN A 1 -57.43 30.97 0.56
CA ASN A 1 -56.74 31.63 -0.57
C ASN A 1 -56.67 30.70 -1.76
N GLU A 2 -56.70 31.24 -2.97
CA GLU A 2 -56.74 30.48 -4.24
C GLU A 2 -55.36 30.23 -4.85
N GLY A 3 -54.30 30.82 -4.27
CA GLY A 3 -52.92 30.66 -4.74
C GLY A 3 -52.48 31.66 -5.80
N SER A 4 -53.26 32.72 -6.03
CA SER A 4 -52.89 33.82 -6.93
C SER A 4 -51.90 34.78 -6.25
N ALA A 5 -51.27 35.66 -7.03
CA ALA A 5 -50.38 36.69 -6.50
C ALA A 5 -51.06 37.65 -5.50
N TYR A 6 -52.39 37.76 -5.56
CA TYR A 6 -53.20 38.63 -4.69
C TYR A 6 -53.85 37.88 -3.52
N ALA A 7 -53.91 36.55 -3.60
CA ALA A 7 -54.37 35.66 -2.54
C ALA A 7 -53.46 34.42 -2.49
N PRO A 8 -52.21 34.56 -2.00
CA PRO A 8 -51.24 33.46 -1.99
C PRO A 8 -51.61 32.41 -0.93
N PHE A 9 -51.16 31.18 -1.14
CA PHE A 9 -51.23 30.15 -0.10
C PHE A 9 -50.24 30.47 1.04
N GLU A 10 -50.62 30.12 2.26
CA GLU A 10 -49.76 30.29 3.45
C GLU A 10 -48.66 29.22 3.52
N HIS A 11 -48.96 28.00 3.08
CA HIS A 11 -48.05 26.86 3.11
C HIS A 11 -47.85 26.30 1.70
N LEU A 12 -46.61 25.87 1.41
CA LEU A 12 -46.27 25.21 0.16
C LEU A 12 -47.07 23.91 -0.05
N GLN A 13 -47.34 23.15 1.02
CA GLN A 13 -48.18 21.93 0.95
C GLN A 13 -49.54 22.19 0.30
N LYS A 14 -50.17 23.35 0.57
CA LYS A 14 -51.49 23.65 0.02
C LYS A 14 -51.47 23.79 -1.50
N ALA A 15 -50.35 24.26 -2.07
CA ALA A 15 -50.17 24.29 -3.52
C ALA A 15 -50.11 22.88 -4.10
N PHE A 16 -49.38 21.96 -3.46
CA PHE A 16 -49.32 20.55 -3.87
C PHE A 16 -50.69 19.88 -3.77
N ASP A 17 -51.43 20.08 -2.69
CA ASP A 17 -52.77 19.51 -2.52
C ASP A 17 -53.74 20.01 -3.60
N THR A 18 -53.63 21.30 -3.98
CA THR A 18 -54.43 21.87 -5.08
C THR A 18 -54.08 21.21 -6.42
N ILE A 19 -52.79 21.04 -6.73
CA ILE A 19 -52.36 20.33 -7.95
C ILE A 19 -52.84 18.88 -7.93
N ALA A 20 -52.72 18.17 -6.81
CA ALA A 20 -53.20 16.79 -6.68
C ALA A 20 -54.72 16.69 -6.91
N ALA A 21 -55.49 17.69 -6.46
CA ALA A 21 -56.94 17.71 -6.61
C ALA A 21 -57.40 18.07 -8.03
N THR A 22 -56.77 19.04 -8.70
CA THR A 22 -57.29 19.63 -9.95
C THR A 22 -56.33 19.52 -11.14
N GLY A 23 -55.17 18.90 -10.96
CA GLY A 23 -54.10 18.90 -11.95
C GLY A 23 -54.25 17.89 -13.08
N SER A 24 -53.28 17.92 -13.99
CA SER A 24 -53.18 17.09 -15.20
C SER A 24 -51.74 16.62 -15.42
N ASP A 25 -51.55 15.34 -15.75
CA ASP A 25 -50.25 14.73 -16.06
C ASP A 25 -49.56 15.29 -17.31
N SER A 26 -50.29 16.06 -18.12
CA SER A 26 -49.76 16.77 -19.30
C SER A 26 -49.26 18.19 -19.02
N ALA A 27 -49.54 18.74 -17.83
CA ALA A 27 -49.28 20.14 -17.49
C ALA A 27 -48.02 20.31 -16.64
N ASP A 28 -47.25 21.37 -16.90
CA ASP A 28 -46.17 21.81 -16.01
C ASP A 28 -46.70 22.85 -15.03
N TYR A 29 -46.38 22.68 -13.75
CA TYR A 29 -46.79 23.60 -12.70
C TYR A 29 -45.59 24.39 -12.20
N LYS A 30 -45.80 25.67 -11.96
CA LYS A 30 -44.81 26.55 -11.34
C LYS A 30 -45.41 27.19 -10.09
N ILE A 31 -44.67 27.11 -8.99
CA ILE A 31 -45.02 27.66 -7.69
C ILE A 31 -43.97 28.70 -7.34
N TYR A 32 -44.41 29.95 -7.14
CA TYR A 32 -43.54 31.03 -6.68
C TYR A 32 -43.58 31.11 -5.15
N VAL A 33 -42.41 31.11 -4.52
CA VAL A 33 -42.23 31.30 -3.08
C VAL A 33 -41.79 32.74 -2.86
N CYS A 34 -42.48 33.47 -1.97
CA CYS A 34 -42.14 34.84 -1.62
C CYS A 34 -41.97 34.96 -0.10
N GLY A 35 -40.85 35.53 0.35
CA GLY A 35 -40.51 35.64 1.76
C GLY A 35 -40.22 34.28 2.41
N THR A 36 -40.44 34.18 3.72
CA THR A 36 -40.23 32.93 4.46
C THR A 36 -41.54 32.16 4.61
N VAL A 37 -41.66 31.05 3.88
CA VAL A 37 -42.76 30.08 4.03
C VAL A 37 -42.34 29.02 5.04
N LYS A 38 -43.16 28.83 6.08
CA LYS A 38 -42.89 27.88 7.17
C LYS A 38 -43.68 26.58 7.01
N GLY A 39 -43.09 25.50 7.49
CA GLY A 39 -43.72 24.18 7.60
C GLY A 39 -43.15 23.18 6.61
N ASN A 40 -43.19 21.90 7.00
CA ASN A 40 -42.75 20.80 6.13
C ASN A 40 -43.75 20.62 5.00
N SER A 41 -43.25 20.27 3.82
CA SER A 41 -44.10 19.94 2.66
C SER A 41 -43.66 18.64 2.04
N SER A 42 -44.62 17.85 1.55
CA SER A 42 -44.42 16.53 0.94
C SER A 42 -45.09 16.51 -0.43
N LEU A 43 -44.31 16.23 -1.47
CA LEU A 43 -44.79 15.94 -2.81
C LEU A 43 -45.10 14.45 -2.89
N LYS A 44 -46.37 14.09 -2.76
CA LYS A 44 -46.85 12.71 -2.66
C LYS A 44 -47.17 12.10 -4.03
N THR A 45 -47.41 10.79 -4.06
CA THR A 45 -47.67 10.03 -5.28
C THR A 45 -49.02 10.36 -5.95
N ASP A 46 -49.90 11.09 -5.29
CA ASP A 46 -51.12 11.64 -5.89
C ASP A 46 -50.80 12.67 -7.01
N LEU A 47 -49.62 13.28 -6.99
CA LEU A 47 -49.12 14.14 -8.05
C LEU A 47 -48.73 13.39 -9.33
N ASP A 48 -48.47 12.07 -9.26
CA ASP A 48 -47.91 11.27 -10.36
C ASP A 48 -48.77 11.22 -11.62
N SER A 49 -50.07 11.48 -11.50
CA SER A 49 -51.03 11.57 -12.61
C SER A 49 -51.61 12.98 -12.78
N LYS A 50 -50.99 13.97 -12.12
CA LYS A 50 -51.52 15.34 -11.98
C LYS A 50 -50.52 16.43 -12.33
N ALA A 51 -49.29 16.07 -12.67
CA ALA A 51 -48.30 16.99 -13.18
C ALA A 51 -47.29 16.27 -14.08
N ARG A 52 -46.90 16.94 -15.16
CA ARG A 52 -45.73 16.56 -15.98
C ARG A 52 -44.44 16.96 -15.29
N SER A 53 -44.42 18.14 -14.67
CA SER A 53 -43.31 18.65 -13.87
C SER A 53 -43.79 19.69 -12.87
N ILE A 54 -43.02 19.91 -11.79
CA ILE A 54 -43.28 20.94 -10.79
C ILE A 54 -42.00 21.78 -10.62
N ALA A 55 -42.10 23.08 -10.80
CA ALA A 55 -41.06 24.06 -10.53
C ALA A 55 -41.39 24.85 -9.27
N ILE A 56 -40.44 24.92 -8.33
CA ILE A 56 -40.52 25.72 -7.12
C ILE A 56 -39.47 26.82 -7.23
N GLU A 57 -39.91 28.06 -7.42
CA GLU A 57 -39.04 29.19 -7.74
C GLU A 57 -39.21 30.32 -6.72
N GLY A 58 -38.10 30.93 -6.29
CA GLY A 58 -38.14 32.16 -5.52
C GLY A 58 -38.69 33.28 -6.39
N LEU A 59 -39.64 34.05 -5.89
CA LEU A 59 -40.17 35.21 -6.59
C LEU A 59 -39.09 36.30 -6.72
N ASN A 60 -38.35 36.52 -5.64
CA ASN A 60 -37.22 37.43 -5.50
C ASN A 60 -35.94 36.66 -5.78
N GLN A 61 -35.65 36.44 -7.07
CA GLN A 61 -34.42 35.80 -7.51
C GLN A 61 -33.19 36.50 -6.90
N PRO A 62 -32.23 35.76 -6.33
CA PRO A 62 -31.06 36.36 -5.69
C PRO A 62 -30.19 37.09 -6.71
N GLU A 63 -29.59 38.20 -6.29
CA GLU A 63 -28.47 38.78 -7.02
C GLU A 63 -27.29 37.78 -7.07
N SER A 64 -26.46 37.89 -8.11
CA SER A 64 -25.29 37.02 -8.28
C SER A 64 -24.41 37.00 -7.03
N GLY A 65 -24.16 35.81 -6.49
CA GLY A 65 -23.32 35.60 -5.30
C GLY A 65 -23.99 35.90 -3.96
N LYS A 66 -25.24 36.37 -3.92
CA LYS A 66 -25.99 36.58 -2.67
C LYS A 66 -26.87 35.37 -2.33
N SER A 67 -27.10 35.15 -1.03
CA SER A 67 -28.05 34.14 -0.56
C SER A 67 -29.49 34.52 -0.97
N PRO A 68 -30.35 33.54 -1.25
CA PRO A 68 -31.77 33.80 -1.54
C PRO A 68 -32.50 34.40 -0.34
N THR A 69 -33.42 35.32 -0.61
CA THR A 69 -34.30 35.91 0.40
C THR A 69 -35.56 35.08 0.58
N ASP A 70 -36.06 34.46 -0.48
CA ASP A 70 -37.20 33.54 -0.39
C ASP A 70 -36.76 32.21 0.20
N THR A 71 -37.44 31.81 1.26
CA THR A 71 -37.01 30.74 2.15
C THR A 71 -38.13 29.73 2.38
N LEU A 72 -37.82 28.46 2.19
CA LEU A 72 -38.57 27.35 2.73
C LEU A 72 -37.93 26.95 4.06
N ALA A 73 -38.58 27.34 5.16
CA ALA A 73 -38.17 26.96 6.50
C ALA A 73 -39.00 25.74 6.93
N GLY A 74 -38.34 24.63 7.22
CA GLY A 74 -39.01 23.45 7.79
C GLY A 74 -39.78 23.81 9.07
N GLY A 75 -40.70 22.94 9.49
CA GLY A 75 -41.46 23.01 10.73
C GLY A 75 -40.92 22.06 11.81
N THR A 76 -41.52 22.12 13.01
CA THR A 76 -41.27 21.21 14.15
C THR A 76 -42.27 20.08 14.25
N GLU A 77 -43.32 20.11 13.44
CA GLU A 77 -44.46 19.21 13.53
C GLU A 77 -44.55 18.41 12.25
N PHE A 78 -44.39 17.08 12.30
CA PHE A 78 -44.84 16.01 11.37
C PHE A 78 -43.97 14.74 11.50
N THR A 79 -44.42 13.64 10.88
CA THR A 79 -43.75 12.32 10.85
C THR A 79 -42.47 12.28 10.00
N THR A 80 -42.23 13.30 9.16
CA THR A 80 -40.98 13.46 8.39
C THR A 80 -40.28 14.73 8.86
N LEU A 81 -38.97 14.65 9.11
CA LEU A 81 -38.16 15.76 9.62
C LEU A 81 -37.65 16.71 8.51
N ALA A 82 -38.11 16.55 7.26
CA ALA A 82 -37.58 17.28 6.10
C ALA A 82 -38.44 18.52 5.76
N ALA A 83 -37.80 19.64 5.44
CA ALA A 83 -38.50 20.81 4.89
C ALA A 83 -39.22 20.45 3.58
N LEU A 84 -38.60 19.58 2.76
CA LEU A 84 -39.20 19.01 1.56
C LEU A 84 -39.02 17.49 1.52
N ASP A 85 -40.12 16.74 1.51
CA ASP A 85 -40.15 15.29 1.29
C ASP A 85 -40.68 14.97 -0.12
N VAL A 86 -39.87 14.31 -0.93
CA VAL A 86 -40.19 14.03 -2.34
C VAL A 86 -40.44 12.54 -2.52
N VAL A 87 -41.72 12.19 -2.63
CA VAL A 87 -42.22 10.82 -2.81
C VAL A 87 -42.81 10.62 -4.20
N THR A 88 -43.18 11.69 -4.90
CA THR A 88 -43.64 11.64 -6.29
C THR A 88 -42.54 11.23 -7.27
N LYS A 89 -42.93 10.65 -8.40
CA LYS A 89 -42.06 10.45 -9.58
C LYS A 89 -42.03 11.68 -10.50
N VAL A 90 -42.88 12.68 -10.26
CA VAL A 90 -42.92 13.91 -11.05
C VAL A 90 -41.59 14.64 -10.90
N PRO A 91 -40.91 15.02 -11.99
CA PRO A 91 -39.70 15.83 -11.94
C PRO A 91 -39.92 17.16 -11.20
N VAL A 92 -39.09 17.44 -10.20
CA VAL A 92 -39.13 18.68 -9.42
C VAL A 92 -37.91 19.53 -9.74
N THR A 93 -38.12 20.81 -10.04
CA THR A 93 -37.04 21.79 -10.21
C THR A 93 -37.11 22.83 -9.10
N ILE A 94 -35.96 23.18 -8.52
CA ILE A 94 -35.85 24.20 -7.46
C ILE A 94 -34.88 25.27 -7.94
N LYS A 95 -35.27 26.54 -7.83
CA LYS A 95 -34.48 27.69 -8.27
C LYS A 95 -34.68 28.90 -7.36
N GLY A 96 -33.61 29.60 -7.02
CA GLY A 96 -33.71 30.90 -6.34
C GLY A 96 -34.28 30.85 -4.92
N ILE A 97 -34.20 29.71 -4.23
CA ILE A 97 -34.80 29.51 -2.89
C ILE A 97 -33.73 29.03 -1.91
N LYS A 98 -33.84 29.51 -0.67
CA LYS A 98 -33.13 28.96 0.48
C LYS A 98 -33.98 27.89 1.17
N ILE A 99 -33.43 26.70 1.40
CA ILE A 99 -34.06 25.61 2.17
C ILE A 99 -33.30 25.46 3.48
N THR A 100 -34.00 25.70 4.59
CA THR A 100 -33.37 25.80 5.93
C THR A 100 -34.27 25.26 7.05
N LYS A 101 -33.71 25.18 8.25
CA LYS A 101 -34.38 24.67 9.46
C LYS A 101 -35.53 25.56 9.95
N SER A 102 -36.45 24.97 10.72
CA SER A 102 -37.32 25.72 11.63
C SER A 102 -36.52 26.29 12.80
N SER A 103 -36.88 27.48 13.26
CA SER A 103 -36.37 28.02 14.52
C SER A 103 -36.84 27.14 15.69
N GLY A 104 -35.95 26.31 16.26
CA GLY A 104 -36.19 25.62 17.54
C GLY A 104 -36.02 24.10 17.57
N SER A 105 -35.71 23.44 16.44
CA SER A 105 -35.48 21.98 16.40
C SER A 105 -34.04 21.65 15.99
N ASP A 106 -33.41 20.72 16.71
CA ASP A 106 -32.13 20.09 16.36
C ASP A 106 -32.29 18.95 15.34
N LYS A 107 -33.50 18.75 14.80
CA LYS A 107 -33.92 17.62 13.97
C LYS A 107 -34.67 18.12 12.73
N SER A 108 -33.96 18.70 11.77
CA SER A 108 -34.50 19.14 10.49
C SER A 108 -33.57 18.78 9.33
N MET A 109 -34.06 18.03 8.35
CA MET A 109 -33.42 17.82 7.06
C MET A 109 -33.87 18.90 6.07
N GLY A 110 -33.03 19.26 5.10
CA GLY A 110 -33.47 20.13 4.01
C GLY A 110 -34.42 19.39 3.05
N ILE A 111 -33.88 18.41 2.32
CA ILE A 111 -34.62 17.60 1.35
C ILE A 111 -34.50 16.11 1.67
N LEU A 112 -35.60 15.37 1.63
CA LEU A 112 -35.64 13.91 1.64
C LEU A 112 -36.17 13.41 0.29
N LEU A 113 -35.44 12.50 -0.37
CA LEU A 113 -35.95 11.76 -1.52
C LEU A 113 -36.29 10.33 -1.09
N ASN A 114 -37.58 9.96 -1.15
CA ASN A 114 -38.10 8.71 -0.58
C ASN A 114 -38.82 7.80 -1.61
N ASN A 115 -38.62 8.06 -2.90
CA ASN A 115 -39.08 7.19 -3.99
C ASN A 115 -37.94 6.92 -4.97
N LYS A 116 -37.82 5.68 -5.47
CA LYS A 116 -36.80 5.26 -6.44
C LYS A 116 -36.82 6.09 -7.73
N ASP A 117 -38.00 6.61 -8.09
CA ASP A 117 -38.21 7.42 -9.30
C ASP A 117 -38.27 8.92 -8.99
N ALA A 118 -38.07 9.34 -7.73
CA ALA A 118 -38.01 10.75 -7.38
C ALA A 118 -36.80 11.41 -8.07
N ASN A 119 -37.03 12.57 -8.69
CA ASN A 119 -36.01 13.30 -9.43
C ASN A 119 -36.10 14.79 -9.11
N VAL A 120 -35.12 15.30 -8.36
CA VAL A 120 -35.03 16.71 -7.97
C VAL A 120 -33.85 17.35 -8.67
N THR A 121 -34.07 18.47 -9.36
CA THR A 121 -33.01 19.26 -9.99
C THR A 121 -32.84 20.61 -9.28
N LEU A 122 -31.63 20.88 -8.79
CA LEU A 122 -31.27 22.18 -8.22
C LEU A 122 -30.65 23.07 -9.31
N LEU A 123 -31.20 24.27 -9.46
CA LEU A 123 -30.78 25.29 -10.41
C LEU A 123 -30.22 26.52 -9.68
N ASP A 124 -29.85 27.53 -10.47
CA ASP A 124 -29.23 28.77 -10.01
C ASP A 124 -29.98 29.41 -8.84
N GLY A 125 -29.22 29.97 -7.90
CA GLY A 125 -29.77 30.62 -6.73
C GLY A 125 -30.43 29.68 -5.72
N THR A 126 -30.27 28.35 -5.84
CA THR A 126 -30.71 27.43 -4.78
C THR A 126 -29.66 27.35 -3.67
N GLU A 127 -30.06 27.52 -2.41
CA GLU A 127 -29.20 27.33 -1.24
C GLU A 127 -29.85 26.35 -0.26
N ILE A 128 -29.18 25.25 0.07
CA ILE A 128 -29.60 24.34 1.16
C ILE A 128 -28.63 24.55 2.31
N SER A 129 -29.06 25.21 3.38
CA SER A 129 -28.16 25.59 4.47
C SER A 129 -28.77 25.66 5.86
N GLY A 130 -27.92 25.48 6.87
CA GLY A 130 -28.30 25.57 8.27
C GLY A 130 -29.19 24.43 8.75
N ASN A 131 -29.28 23.33 8.00
CA ASN A 131 -30.07 22.16 8.36
C ASN A 131 -29.25 21.24 9.27
N LYS A 132 -29.84 20.82 10.39
CA LYS A 132 -29.21 19.93 11.36
C LYS A 132 -30.12 18.74 11.60
N CYS A 133 -29.67 17.55 11.20
CA CYS A 133 -30.32 16.32 11.62
C CYS A 133 -29.76 15.90 12.98
N GLY A 134 -30.63 15.44 13.89
CA GLY A 134 -30.21 15.00 15.22
C GLY A 134 -29.23 13.82 15.14
N VAL A 135 -28.59 13.49 16.27
CA VAL A 135 -27.53 12.46 16.35
C VAL A 135 -27.94 11.06 15.87
N ASP A 136 -29.24 10.79 15.72
CA ASP A 136 -29.79 9.50 15.28
C ASP A 136 -30.06 9.43 13.76
N PHE A 137 -29.88 10.54 13.03
CA PHE A 137 -30.30 10.66 11.63
C PHE A 137 -29.19 11.20 10.72
N ASN A 138 -29.30 10.87 9.44
CA ASN A 138 -28.33 11.17 8.39
C ASN A 138 -28.88 12.18 7.37
N GLY A 139 -28.01 12.82 6.59
CA GLY A 139 -28.45 13.71 5.50
C GLY A 139 -28.98 15.05 6.00
N GLY A 140 -28.11 15.91 6.53
CA GLY A 140 -28.50 17.20 7.09
C GLY A 140 -29.12 18.12 6.04
N GLY A 141 -28.38 18.39 4.96
CA GLY A 141 -28.88 19.14 3.81
C GLY A 141 -29.84 18.30 2.97
N VAL A 142 -29.35 17.17 2.45
CA VAL A 142 -30.14 16.25 1.64
C VAL A 142 -29.95 14.81 2.08
N TYR A 143 -31.05 14.09 2.30
CA TYR A 143 -31.06 12.65 2.46
C TYR A 143 -31.64 11.99 1.20
N ILE A 144 -30.77 11.37 0.40
CA ILE A 144 -31.17 10.53 -0.73
C ILE A 144 -31.42 9.12 -0.22
N GLN A 145 -32.60 8.87 0.33
CA GLN A 145 -33.00 7.52 0.74
C GLN A 145 -33.23 6.63 -0.48
N LYS A 146 -33.89 7.18 -1.51
CA LYS A 146 -34.13 6.61 -2.85
C LYS A 146 -34.26 7.77 -3.86
N GLY A 147 -34.03 7.53 -5.15
CA GLY A 147 -34.19 8.53 -6.20
C GLY A 147 -32.89 9.22 -6.61
N THR A 148 -33.02 10.37 -7.28
CA THR A 148 -31.89 11.11 -7.86
C THR A 148 -31.96 12.59 -7.51
N LEU A 149 -30.86 13.12 -6.96
CA LEU A 149 -30.61 14.56 -6.87
C LEU A 149 -29.69 14.97 -8.02
N CYS A 150 -30.11 15.93 -8.85
CA CYS A 150 -29.32 16.54 -9.90
C CYS A 150 -28.96 17.99 -9.54
N MET A 151 -27.71 18.28 -9.20
CA MET A 151 -27.22 19.64 -9.03
C MET A 151 -26.61 20.15 -10.32
N LYS A 152 -27.29 21.07 -11.01
CA LYS A 152 -26.72 21.81 -12.16
C LYS A 152 -26.05 23.11 -11.70
N SER A 153 -26.48 23.60 -10.55
CA SER A 153 -26.00 24.80 -9.85
C SER A 153 -26.46 24.72 -8.39
N GLY A 154 -26.31 25.83 -7.66
CA GLY A 154 -26.71 25.96 -6.26
C GLY A 154 -25.64 25.50 -5.27
N VAL A 155 -25.90 25.79 -4.00
CA VAL A 155 -24.96 25.57 -2.90
C VAL A 155 -25.61 24.77 -1.78
N ILE A 156 -24.95 23.69 -1.33
CA ILE A 156 -25.30 22.97 -0.11
C ILE A 156 -24.20 23.27 0.92
N LYS A 157 -24.48 24.07 1.95
CA LYS A 157 -23.47 24.55 2.93
C LYS A 157 -24.00 24.58 4.36
N ASP A 158 -23.12 24.53 5.35
CA ASP A 158 -23.47 24.73 6.77
C ASP A 158 -24.55 23.75 7.29
N ASN A 159 -24.57 22.53 6.76
CA ASN A 159 -25.47 21.48 7.19
C ASN A 159 -24.74 20.44 8.05
N THR A 160 -25.42 19.85 9.03
CA THR A 160 -24.82 18.91 9.99
C THR A 160 -25.72 17.69 10.18
N ALA A 161 -25.13 16.50 10.28
CA ALA A 161 -25.83 15.25 10.61
C ALA A 161 -24.84 14.26 11.21
N LYS A 162 -25.31 13.09 11.64
CA LYS A 162 -24.41 11.99 12.04
C LYS A 162 -23.52 11.57 10.87
N GLN A 163 -24.10 11.44 9.68
CA GLN A 163 -23.42 11.11 8.43
C GLN A 163 -24.01 11.94 7.30
N GLY A 164 -23.15 12.44 6.41
CA GLY A 164 -23.58 13.20 5.25
C GLY A 164 -24.24 14.50 5.67
N GLY A 165 -23.50 15.35 6.38
CA GLY A 165 -24.00 16.64 6.83
C GLY A 165 -24.56 17.44 5.65
N GLY A 166 -23.89 17.39 4.50
CA GLY A 166 -24.35 18.01 3.27
C GLY A 166 -25.33 17.11 2.53
N VAL A 167 -24.84 15.94 2.10
CA VAL A 167 -25.64 14.94 1.37
C VAL A 167 -25.35 13.54 1.90
N TYR A 168 -26.40 12.77 2.15
CA TYR A 168 -26.28 11.33 2.39
C TYR A 168 -26.84 10.55 1.20
N VAL A 169 -26.04 9.62 0.65
CA VAL A 169 -26.44 8.75 -0.47
C VAL A 169 -26.55 7.31 0.03
N ASN A 170 -27.76 6.77 0.05
CA ASN A 170 -28.06 5.42 0.50
C ASN A 170 -27.54 4.35 -0.48
N SER A 171 -27.39 3.11 -0.02
CA SER A 171 -26.82 1.99 -0.79
C SER A 171 -27.46 0.63 -0.50
N GLY A 172 -28.57 0.58 0.24
CA GLY A 172 -29.23 -0.68 0.58
C GLY A 172 -29.58 -1.53 -0.66
N ASP A 173 -29.67 -2.84 -0.48
CA ASP A 173 -29.95 -3.75 -1.59
C ASP A 173 -31.27 -3.38 -2.30
N GLY A 174 -31.22 -3.26 -3.63
CA GLY A 174 -32.36 -2.85 -4.45
C GLY A 174 -32.74 -1.35 -4.34
N ILE A 175 -31.93 -0.53 -3.66
CA ILE A 175 -32.12 0.92 -3.58
C ILE A 175 -31.37 1.62 -4.71
N THR A 176 -32.10 2.43 -5.48
CA THR A 176 -31.52 3.42 -6.40
C THR A 176 -31.41 4.74 -5.66
N ALA A 177 -30.20 5.24 -5.41
CA ALA A 177 -29.93 6.54 -4.81
C ALA A 177 -28.73 7.18 -5.52
N ASN A 178 -28.94 8.31 -6.18
CA ASN A 178 -27.93 8.94 -7.04
C ASN A 178 -27.75 10.42 -6.71
N LEU A 179 -26.49 10.85 -6.65
CA LEU A 179 -26.10 12.26 -6.68
C LEU A 179 -25.44 12.55 -8.02
N LYS A 180 -26.09 13.37 -8.85
CA LYS A 180 -25.57 13.88 -10.12
C LYS A 180 -25.15 15.34 -9.96
N ILE A 181 -23.95 15.69 -10.42
CA ILE A 181 -23.43 17.06 -10.39
C ILE A 181 -22.95 17.52 -11.76
N SER A 182 -23.17 18.79 -12.07
CA SER A 182 -22.63 19.48 -13.25
C SER A 182 -22.64 20.99 -13.04
N GLY A 183 -22.12 21.74 -14.01
CA GLY A 183 -22.16 23.20 -14.02
C GLY A 183 -21.43 23.81 -12.82
N SER A 184 -22.13 24.68 -12.10
CA SER A 184 -21.61 25.45 -10.97
C SER A 184 -22.05 24.91 -9.61
N ALA A 185 -22.46 23.63 -9.53
CA ALA A 185 -22.84 22.97 -8.29
C ALA A 185 -21.73 23.06 -7.23
N LYS A 186 -22.08 23.46 -6.00
CA LYS A 186 -21.13 23.61 -4.88
C LYS A 186 -21.62 22.90 -3.62
N ILE A 187 -20.74 22.09 -3.03
CA ILE A 187 -20.91 21.50 -1.71
C ILE A 187 -19.62 21.79 -0.93
N PRO A 188 -19.39 23.03 -0.49
CA PRO A 188 -18.14 23.42 0.16
C PRO A 188 -17.89 22.57 1.41
N CYS A 189 -16.67 22.09 1.55
CA CYS A 189 -16.31 21.16 2.61
C CYS A 189 -16.44 21.80 4.00
N GLY A 190 -17.09 21.08 4.92
CA GLY A 190 -16.87 21.27 6.36
C GLY A 190 -15.86 20.26 6.93
N THR A 191 -16.27 19.47 7.92
CA THR A 191 -15.50 18.33 8.47
C THR A 191 -16.37 17.08 8.36
N ASP A 192 -15.90 15.90 8.76
CA ASP A 192 -16.80 14.72 8.82
C ASP A 192 -18.05 15.01 9.67
N GLY A 193 -19.23 14.60 9.16
CA GLY A 193 -20.55 14.95 9.68
C GLY A 193 -20.97 16.42 9.54
N LYS A 194 -20.11 17.28 8.97
CA LYS A 194 -20.36 18.71 8.72
C LYS A 194 -20.20 19.00 7.23
N ASN A 195 -21.32 19.08 6.54
CA ASN A 195 -21.40 19.43 5.12
C ASN A 195 -20.58 18.54 4.16
N ASP A 196 -20.39 17.27 4.51
CA ASP A 196 -19.79 16.25 3.64
C ASP A 196 -20.83 15.52 2.78
N VAL A 197 -20.36 14.85 1.73
CA VAL A 197 -21.13 13.87 0.96
C VAL A 197 -20.76 12.48 1.45
N TYR A 198 -21.70 11.82 2.13
CA TYR A 198 -21.53 10.48 2.65
C TYR A 198 -22.08 9.43 1.68
N LEU A 199 -21.23 8.51 1.26
CA LEU A 199 -21.55 7.40 0.37
C LEU A 199 -21.63 6.11 1.19
N CYS A 200 -22.82 5.51 1.24
CA CYS A 200 -23.00 4.25 1.94
C CYS A 200 -22.35 3.09 1.16
N GLU A 201 -21.77 2.15 1.90
CA GLU A 201 -21.21 0.93 1.36
C GLU A 201 -22.34 -0.02 0.96
N LYS A 202 -22.25 -0.60 -0.24
CA LYS A 202 -23.14 -1.65 -0.72
C LYS A 202 -22.73 -3.01 -0.14
N SER A 203 -23.63 -3.99 -0.18
CA SER A 203 -23.35 -5.37 0.23
C SER A 203 -22.17 -6.04 -0.50
N ASP A 204 -21.85 -5.59 -1.71
CA ASP A 204 -20.72 -6.02 -2.52
C ASP A 204 -19.40 -5.24 -2.26
N ASN A 205 -19.37 -4.44 -1.18
CA ASN A 205 -18.24 -3.59 -0.81
C ASN A 205 -17.91 -2.51 -1.86
N THR A 206 -18.91 -2.00 -2.58
CA THR A 206 -18.79 -0.85 -3.50
C THR A 206 -19.65 0.34 -3.05
N TYR A 207 -19.64 1.43 -3.81
CA TYR A 207 -20.36 2.67 -3.49
C TYR A 207 -21.28 3.09 -4.64
N PRO A 208 -22.33 3.90 -4.40
CA PRO A 208 -23.18 4.45 -5.46
C PRO A 208 -22.46 5.46 -6.37
N ALA A 209 -21.31 6.00 -5.93
CA ALA A 209 -20.50 7.02 -6.59
C ALA A 209 -21.23 8.36 -6.88
N ILE A 210 -20.50 9.46 -6.82
CA ILE A 210 -20.97 10.77 -7.30
C ILE A 210 -20.86 10.77 -8.83
N GLN A 211 -21.94 11.12 -9.51
CA GLN A 211 -22.00 11.10 -10.97
C GLN A 211 -21.76 12.49 -11.56
N ILE A 212 -20.71 12.66 -12.35
CA ILE A 212 -20.46 13.89 -13.10
C ILE A 212 -21.30 13.82 -14.39
N ALA A 213 -22.39 14.58 -14.41
CA ALA A 213 -23.41 14.56 -15.46
C ALA A 213 -23.14 15.56 -16.59
N GLY A 214 -22.05 16.31 -16.52
CA GLY A 214 -21.63 17.29 -17.52
C GLY A 214 -20.46 18.12 -17.00
N PRO A 215 -19.94 19.08 -17.78
CA PRO A 215 -18.78 19.87 -17.38
C PRO A 215 -18.99 20.59 -16.03
N LEU A 216 -17.97 20.56 -15.17
CA LEU A 216 -17.90 21.37 -13.95
C LEU A 216 -17.05 22.62 -14.18
N VAL A 217 -17.48 23.78 -13.67
CA VAL A 217 -16.81 25.08 -13.86
C VAL A 217 -15.54 25.19 -12.99
N SER A 218 -14.39 24.66 -13.43
CA SER A 218 -13.11 24.59 -12.68
C SER A 218 -12.82 25.81 -11.79
N GLY A 219 -12.42 25.73 -10.52
CA GLY A 219 -12.23 24.64 -9.56
C GLY A 219 -11.87 25.31 -8.23
N ALA A 220 -12.30 24.73 -7.12
CA ALA A 220 -11.97 25.14 -5.75
C ALA A 220 -10.54 25.70 -5.61
N THR A 221 -10.40 26.99 -5.27
CA THR A 221 -9.08 27.60 -5.01
C THR A 221 -8.52 27.22 -3.64
N SER A 222 -9.37 26.66 -2.79
CA SER A 222 -9.04 26.22 -1.44
C SER A 222 -9.70 24.88 -1.11
N ASP A 223 -9.19 24.18 -0.11
CA ASP A 223 -9.80 22.94 0.39
C ASP A 223 -11.23 23.15 0.93
N ALA A 224 -11.59 24.37 1.33
CA ALA A 224 -12.92 24.71 1.79
C ALA A 224 -13.96 24.70 0.65
N ASP A 225 -13.52 24.88 -0.59
CA ASP A 225 -14.40 24.93 -1.77
C ASP A 225 -14.63 23.53 -2.38
N LYS A 226 -13.86 22.52 -1.97
CA LYS A 226 -13.96 21.13 -2.46
C LYS A 226 -15.16 20.42 -1.86
N ILE A 227 -15.68 19.42 -2.57
CA ILE A 227 -16.65 18.46 -2.05
C ILE A 227 -15.91 17.43 -1.20
N ALA A 228 -16.15 17.44 0.11
CA ALA A 228 -15.71 16.36 0.99
C ALA A 228 -16.50 15.09 0.69
N VAL A 229 -15.80 14.00 0.38
CA VAL A 229 -16.39 12.69 0.12
C VAL A 229 -16.02 11.74 1.25
N THR A 230 -17.01 11.34 2.03
CA THR A 230 -16.89 10.34 3.10
C THR A 230 -17.43 9.01 2.57
N ALA A 231 -16.57 8.01 2.44
CA ALA A 231 -16.98 6.66 2.05
C ALA A 231 -17.15 5.79 3.30
N ALA A 232 -18.35 5.25 3.51
CA ALA A 232 -18.62 4.33 4.61
C ALA A 232 -17.66 3.13 4.57
N ASN A 233 -17.10 2.74 5.71
CA ASN A 233 -16.17 1.61 5.81
C ASN A 233 -15.13 1.63 4.67
N TRP A 234 -14.45 2.76 4.51
CA TRP A 234 -13.56 3.05 3.39
C TRP A 234 -12.81 1.83 2.86
N ARG A 235 -12.70 1.73 1.53
CA ARG A 235 -11.92 0.68 0.86
C ARG A 235 -11.07 1.22 -0.26
N ARG A 236 -9.80 0.78 -0.29
CA ARG A 236 -8.89 1.01 -1.42
C ARG A 236 -9.48 0.51 -2.74
N LYS A 237 -9.10 1.20 -3.82
CA LYS A 237 -9.41 0.90 -5.22
C LYS A 237 -10.91 0.89 -5.56
N LYS A 238 -11.79 1.36 -4.68
CA LYS A 238 -13.23 1.47 -4.94
C LYS A 238 -13.59 2.82 -5.53
N THR A 239 -14.49 2.80 -6.51
CA THR A 239 -14.99 3.98 -7.21
C THR A 239 -15.92 4.79 -6.31
N VAL A 240 -15.70 6.10 -6.25
CA VAL A 240 -16.55 7.04 -5.50
C VAL A 240 -16.95 8.26 -6.31
N VAL A 241 -16.32 8.50 -7.45
CA VAL A 241 -16.75 9.47 -8.46
C VAL A 241 -16.68 8.81 -9.82
N GLN A 242 -17.66 9.04 -10.68
CA GLN A 242 -17.68 8.54 -12.05
C GLN A 242 -18.37 9.51 -13.00
N ALA A 243 -18.00 9.47 -14.27
CA ALA A 243 -18.80 10.09 -15.33
C ALA A 243 -20.18 9.41 -15.40
N ALA A 244 -21.25 10.19 -15.62
CA ALA A 244 -22.54 9.61 -15.97
C ALA A 244 -22.50 9.09 -17.42
N ASP A 245 -23.24 8.01 -17.73
CA ASP A 245 -23.21 7.36 -19.04
C ASP A 245 -23.55 8.33 -20.20
N ASP A 246 -24.42 9.30 -19.92
CA ASP A 246 -24.98 10.27 -20.88
C ASP A 246 -24.34 11.67 -20.79
N CYS A 247 -23.23 11.85 -20.07
CA CYS A 247 -22.65 13.18 -19.82
C CYS A 247 -21.87 13.78 -21.00
N GLY A 248 -21.55 12.98 -22.03
CA GLY A 248 -20.73 13.41 -23.17
C GLY A 248 -19.26 13.72 -22.85
N LEU A 249 -18.79 13.45 -21.63
CA LEU A 249 -17.40 13.68 -21.22
C LEU A 249 -16.49 12.53 -21.67
N ALA A 250 -15.34 12.88 -22.24
CA ALA A 250 -14.30 11.91 -22.59
C ALA A 250 -13.44 11.50 -21.38
N ASP A 251 -13.17 12.43 -20.46
CA ASP A 251 -12.28 12.32 -19.30
C ASP A 251 -12.82 13.22 -18.16
N ILE A 252 -12.66 12.81 -16.90
CA ILE A 252 -13.05 13.59 -15.70
C ILE A 252 -11.86 13.98 -14.79
N SER A 253 -10.62 13.65 -15.16
CA SER A 253 -9.42 13.92 -14.36
C SER A 253 -9.13 15.40 -14.14
N ALA A 254 -9.60 16.28 -15.04
CA ALA A 254 -9.56 17.73 -14.85
C ALA A 254 -10.34 18.19 -13.59
N TYR A 255 -11.26 17.36 -13.09
CA TYR A 255 -12.06 17.62 -11.91
C TYR A 255 -11.46 17.03 -10.64
N GLN A 256 -10.21 16.56 -10.64
CA GLN A 256 -9.60 15.99 -9.43
C GLN A 256 -9.63 16.94 -8.22
N ASN A 257 -9.44 18.24 -8.46
CA ASN A 257 -9.41 19.25 -7.41
C ASN A 257 -10.80 19.67 -6.94
N TYR A 258 -11.89 19.11 -7.50
CA TYR A 258 -13.24 19.34 -7.00
C TYR A 258 -13.60 18.54 -5.77
N PHE A 259 -12.90 17.42 -5.55
CA PHE A 259 -13.24 16.48 -4.51
C PHE A 259 -12.06 16.34 -3.56
N LYS A 260 -12.35 16.00 -2.30
CA LYS A 260 -11.33 15.50 -1.38
C LYS A 260 -11.91 14.38 -0.50
N PRO A 261 -11.19 13.28 -0.26
CA PRO A 261 -11.58 12.32 0.76
C PRO A 261 -11.50 12.96 2.15
N THR A 262 -12.34 12.51 3.09
CA THR A 262 -12.32 13.02 4.48
C THR A 262 -11.35 12.26 5.40
N GLY A 263 -10.96 11.03 5.06
CA GLY A 263 -10.05 10.23 5.88
C GLY A 263 -8.57 10.60 5.73
N LYS A 264 -7.80 10.36 6.79
CA LYS A 264 -6.38 10.75 6.87
C LYS A 264 -5.49 9.91 5.96
N GLY A 265 -4.67 10.56 5.13
CA GLY A 265 -3.79 9.90 4.17
C GLY A 265 -4.51 9.22 3.00
N ILE A 266 -5.83 9.44 2.86
CA ILE A 266 -6.64 8.91 1.77
C ILE A 266 -6.66 9.91 0.61
N ASN A 267 -6.49 9.40 -0.60
CA ASN A 267 -6.40 10.17 -1.83
C ASN A 267 -7.37 9.63 -2.90
N PHE A 268 -7.49 10.36 -4.00
CA PHE A 268 -8.09 9.86 -5.23
C PHE A 268 -7.03 9.52 -6.27
N SER A 269 -7.27 8.45 -7.00
CA SER A 269 -6.61 8.18 -8.27
C SER A 269 -7.67 8.14 -9.37
N PHE A 270 -7.57 9.06 -10.33
CA PHE A 270 -8.36 9.00 -11.56
C PHE A 270 -7.71 7.97 -12.47
N GLY A 271 -8.47 6.94 -12.84
CA GLY A 271 -7.94 5.75 -13.51
C GLY A 271 -8.91 5.15 -14.50
N GLY A 272 -8.51 4.04 -15.11
CA GLY A 272 -9.14 3.51 -16.33
C GLY A 272 -8.49 4.09 -17.58
N THR A 273 -8.56 3.36 -18.69
CA THR A 273 -8.00 3.79 -19.98
C THR A 273 -8.63 5.10 -20.48
N ASP A 274 -9.87 5.38 -20.09
CA ASP A 274 -10.63 6.59 -20.43
C ASP A 274 -10.69 7.63 -19.29
N LYS A 275 -10.12 7.32 -18.11
CA LYS A 275 -10.12 8.20 -16.92
C LYS A 275 -11.53 8.66 -16.49
N LYS A 276 -12.56 7.85 -16.73
CA LYS A 276 -13.96 8.18 -16.38
C LYS A 276 -14.34 7.89 -14.92
N ILE A 277 -13.43 7.37 -14.11
CA ILE A 277 -13.67 7.03 -12.71
C ILE A 277 -12.55 7.56 -11.80
N ALA A 278 -12.94 7.97 -10.59
CA ALA A 278 -12.02 8.23 -9.48
C ALA A 278 -12.19 7.16 -8.42
N LYS A 279 -11.08 6.51 -8.09
CA LYS A 279 -10.99 5.49 -7.04
C LYS A 279 -10.31 6.05 -5.80
N LEU A 280 -10.72 5.56 -4.63
CA LEU A 280 -10.01 5.79 -3.38
C LEU A 280 -8.66 5.07 -3.40
N THR A 281 -7.60 5.75 -2.99
CA THR A 281 -6.25 5.18 -2.87
C THR A 281 -5.59 5.66 -1.59
N ALA A 282 -4.64 4.87 -1.08
CA ALA A 282 -3.76 5.24 0.02
C ALA A 282 -2.52 4.36 -0.06
N PRO A 283 -1.31 4.86 0.26
CA PRO A 283 -0.17 3.99 0.46
C PRO A 283 -0.44 2.98 1.58
N TYR A 284 0.23 1.84 1.55
CA TYR A 284 0.13 0.83 2.62
C TYR A 284 1.23 1.08 3.64
N TYR A 285 0.88 1.36 4.89
CA TYR A 285 1.84 1.54 5.98
C TYR A 285 1.72 0.45 7.04
N VAL A 286 2.85 0.06 7.60
CA VAL A 286 2.99 -0.84 8.74
C VAL A 286 3.86 -0.17 9.79
N ALA A 287 3.42 -0.14 11.04
CA ALA A 287 4.18 0.46 12.15
C ALA A 287 3.92 -0.27 13.46
N ALA A 288 4.82 -0.10 14.44
CA ALA A 288 4.58 -0.57 15.81
C ALA A 288 3.31 0.10 16.37
N GLY A 289 2.42 -0.71 16.95
CA GLY A 289 1.13 -0.24 17.46
C GLY A 289 0.04 -0.04 16.40
N GLY A 290 0.31 -0.36 15.13
CA GLY A 290 -0.71 -0.44 14.09
C GLY A 290 -1.76 -1.52 14.38
N VAL A 291 -2.90 -1.45 13.67
CA VAL A 291 -4.06 -2.30 13.92
C VAL A 291 -4.33 -3.21 12.72
N ASP A 292 -4.40 -4.52 12.96
CA ASP A 292 -4.67 -5.54 11.94
C ASP A 292 -6.16 -5.90 11.91
N GLN A 293 -6.99 -4.96 11.44
CA GLN A 293 -8.43 -5.17 11.22
C GLN A 293 -8.80 -4.84 9.77
N THR A 294 -9.83 -5.51 9.25
CA THR A 294 -10.30 -5.32 7.87
C THR A 294 -10.85 -3.91 7.62
N THR A 295 -11.19 -3.20 8.68
CA THR A 295 -11.66 -1.80 8.67
C THR A 295 -10.51 -0.79 8.78
N THR A 296 -9.30 -1.22 9.16
CA THR A 296 -8.16 -0.29 9.33
C THR A 296 -7.68 0.20 7.96
N PRO A 297 -7.54 1.53 7.77
CA PRO A 297 -7.15 2.03 6.47
C PRO A 297 -5.74 1.63 6.03
N GLY A 298 -4.81 1.43 6.97
CA GLY A 298 -3.41 1.19 6.66
C GLY A 298 -2.72 2.39 6.04
N THR A 299 -3.21 3.59 6.34
CA THR A 299 -2.58 4.87 5.95
C THR A 299 -1.45 5.19 6.91
N GLU A 300 -0.67 6.25 6.67
CA GLU A 300 0.43 6.60 7.58
C GLU A 300 -0.06 6.94 8.99
N ASP A 301 -1.22 7.59 9.08
CA ASP A 301 -1.87 7.97 10.34
C ASP A 301 -2.57 6.79 11.04
N GLU A 302 -2.98 5.77 10.27
CA GLU A 302 -3.69 4.58 10.75
C GLU A 302 -3.08 3.31 10.15
N PRO A 303 -1.82 2.98 10.50
CA PRO A 303 -1.07 1.90 9.86
C PRO A 303 -1.56 0.52 10.31
N TYR A 304 -1.25 -0.49 9.49
CA TYR A 304 -1.37 -1.89 9.88
C TYR A 304 -0.30 -2.26 10.94
N GLY A 305 -0.58 -3.29 11.73
CA GLY A 305 0.34 -3.82 12.74
C GLY A 305 1.38 -4.79 12.18
N SER A 306 1.10 -5.44 11.03
CA SER A 306 2.03 -6.40 10.42
C SER A 306 2.09 -6.34 8.89
N ILE A 307 3.25 -6.69 8.32
CA ILE A 307 3.41 -6.83 6.87
C ILE A 307 2.56 -8.00 6.36
N TYR A 308 2.40 -9.07 7.16
CA TYR A 308 1.50 -10.19 6.82
C TYR A 308 0.08 -9.72 6.56
N PHE A 309 -0.48 -8.91 7.48
CA PHE A 309 -1.82 -8.39 7.32
C PHE A 309 -1.93 -7.40 6.16
N ALA A 310 -0.94 -6.51 6.00
CA ALA A 310 -0.88 -5.60 4.86
C ALA A 310 -0.87 -6.35 3.51
N CYS A 311 -0.14 -7.47 3.40
CA CYS A 311 -0.14 -8.32 2.21
C CYS A 311 -1.55 -8.87 1.90
N LYS A 312 -2.33 -9.22 2.92
CA LYS A 312 -3.72 -9.70 2.77
C LYS A 312 -4.67 -8.63 2.24
N GLN A 313 -4.31 -7.35 2.36
CA GLN A 313 -5.09 -6.22 1.85
C GLN A 313 -4.71 -5.83 0.41
N LEU A 314 -3.68 -6.45 -0.17
CA LEU A 314 -3.28 -6.19 -1.56
C LEU A 314 -4.28 -6.83 -2.53
N SER A 315 -4.66 -6.08 -3.55
CA SER A 315 -5.64 -6.49 -4.56
C SER A 315 -5.42 -5.76 -5.88
N GLY A 316 -5.94 -6.32 -6.98
CA GLY A 316 -5.95 -5.65 -8.29
C GLY A 316 -4.79 -6.02 -9.23
N GLY A 317 -3.79 -6.78 -8.76
CA GLY A 317 -2.75 -7.36 -9.62
C GLY A 317 -1.63 -6.39 -10.03
N ASP A 318 -1.71 -5.12 -9.64
CA ASP A 318 -0.64 -4.15 -9.88
C ASP A 318 0.59 -4.41 -8.98
N LYS A 319 1.71 -3.75 -9.28
CA LYS A 319 2.83 -3.67 -8.35
C LYS A 319 2.46 -2.77 -7.17
N GLU A 320 2.81 -3.18 -5.96
CA GLU A 320 2.43 -2.47 -4.74
C GLU A 320 3.63 -2.23 -3.84
N THR A 321 3.54 -1.20 -3.00
CA THR A 321 4.56 -0.89 -1.99
C THR A 321 3.95 -0.86 -0.60
N ILE A 322 4.56 -1.60 0.32
CA ILE A 322 4.29 -1.54 1.76
C ILE A 322 5.43 -0.76 2.42
N PHE A 323 5.08 0.36 3.05
CA PHE A 323 5.99 1.20 3.81
C PHE A 323 6.05 0.74 5.27
N VAL A 324 7.24 0.53 5.79
CA VAL A 324 7.51 0.17 7.19
C VAL A 324 8.01 1.42 7.90
N LYS A 325 7.33 1.82 8.98
CA LYS A 325 7.68 3.01 9.77
C LYS A 325 8.14 2.62 11.17
N GLY A 326 9.31 3.09 11.55
CA GLY A 326 9.99 2.75 12.79
C GLY A 326 10.42 1.28 12.84
N SER A 327 10.27 0.66 14.00
CA SER A 327 10.66 -0.72 14.25
C SER A 327 9.43 -1.61 14.34
N VAL A 328 9.25 -2.52 13.39
CA VAL A 328 8.19 -3.54 13.44
C VAL A 328 8.76 -4.91 13.81
N GLY A 329 7.93 -5.77 14.41
CA GLY A 329 8.35 -7.12 14.78
C GLY A 329 8.56 -8.04 13.58
N ARG A 330 9.07 -9.26 13.84
CA ARG A 330 9.22 -10.31 12.80
C ARG A 330 7.96 -10.48 11.96
N SER A 331 8.12 -10.79 10.68
CA SER A 331 6.99 -10.88 9.76
C SER A 331 7.15 -11.97 8.70
N VAL A 332 6.04 -12.26 8.02
CA VAL A 332 5.94 -13.22 6.93
C VAL A 332 5.29 -12.55 5.71
N VAL A 333 5.84 -12.77 4.53
CA VAL A 333 5.14 -12.53 3.26
C VAL A 333 4.42 -13.84 2.88
N PRO A 334 3.07 -13.88 2.95
CA PRO A 334 2.28 -15.10 2.84
C PRO A 334 2.41 -15.80 1.48
N GLU A 335 2.21 -17.12 1.45
CA GLU A 335 2.14 -17.87 0.17
C GLU A 335 0.86 -17.55 -0.61
N GLU A 336 -0.17 -17.11 0.10
CA GLU A 336 -1.47 -16.70 -0.43
C GLU A 336 -1.39 -15.40 -1.24
N LEU A 337 -0.30 -14.63 -1.11
CA LEU A 337 -0.04 -13.49 -1.97
C LEU A 337 0.34 -14.01 -3.36
N VAL A 338 -0.58 -13.89 -4.33
CA VAL A 338 -0.36 -14.34 -5.71
C VAL A 338 -0.46 -13.18 -6.70
N ALA A 339 -0.11 -13.42 -7.97
CA ALA A 339 -0.09 -12.40 -9.02
C ALA A 339 -1.44 -11.68 -9.22
N ALA A 340 -2.56 -12.35 -8.91
CA ALA A 340 -3.89 -11.74 -8.96
C ALA A 340 -4.11 -10.68 -7.87
N ASN A 341 -3.41 -10.78 -6.74
CA ASN A 341 -3.40 -9.77 -5.69
C ASN A 341 -2.43 -8.64 -6.03
N CYS A 342 -1.20 -9.02 -6.40
CA CYS A 342 -0.09 -8.11 -6.65
C CYS A 342 0.94 -8.78 -7.58
N SER A 343 1.32 -8.11 -8.67
CA SER A 343 2.31 -8.64 -9.63
C SER A 343 3.77 -8.46 -9.19
N GLY A 344 4.02 -7.64 -8.18
CA GLY A 344 5.34 -7.44 -7.58
C GLY A 344 5.24 -6.57 -6.33
N LEU A 345 5.80 -7.06 -5.22
CA LEU A 345 5.72 -6.40 -3.93
C LEU A 345 7.03 -5.69 -3.63
N THR A 346 6.96 -4.40 -3.26
CA THR A 346 8.08 -3.69 -2.63
C THR A 346 7.78 -3.52 -1.14
N ILE A 347 8.74 -3.87 -0.28
CA ILE A 347 8.71 -3.59 1.16
C ILE A 347 9.82 -2.57 1.43
N GLN A 348 9.45 -1.38 1.90
CA GLN A 348 10.38 -0.25 1.98
C GLN A 348 10.28 0.46 3.32
N GLY A 349 11.40 0.98 3.85
CA GLY A 349 11.34 1.98 4.92
C GLY A 349 10.56 3.23 4.49
N ALA A 350 9.75 3.77 5.41
CA ALA A 350 9.00 5.01 5.21
C ALA A 350 9.91 6.26 5.27
N ALA A 351 10.96 6.23 6.10
CA ALA A 351 11.96 7.27 6.17
C ALA A 351 12.90 7.18 4.97
N LEU A 352 13.07 8.29 4.25
CA LEU A 352 14.09 8.40 3.22
C LEU A 352 15.47 8.24 3.85
N LEU A 353 16.37 7.49 3.20
CA LEU A 353 17.75 7.36 3.66
C LEU A 353 18.46 8.70 3.60
N PRO A 354 19.06 9.18 4.70
CA PRO A 354 20.13 10.15 4.62
C PRO A 354 21.31 9.50 3.87
N ALA A 355 21.95 10.23 2.95
CA ALA A 355 23.07 9.71 2.17
C ALA A 355 24.18 9.14 3.09
N GLY A 356 24.56 7.88 2.89
CA GLY A 356 25.62 7.20 3.65
C GLY A 356 25.22 6.60 5.01
N ASN A 357 23.94 6.66 5.40
CA ASN A 357 23.47 6.17 6.70
C ASN A 357 22.64 4.88 6.60
N ALA A 358 22.61 4.11 7.69
CA ALA A 358 21.73 2.95 7.82
C ALA A 358 20.26 3.33 7.86
N SER A 359 19.40 2.44 7.35
CA SER A 359 17.96 2.63 7.44
C SER A 359 17.52 2.77 8.90
N GLN A 360 16.69 3.79 9.16
CA GLN A 360 16.08 4.00 10.47
C GLN A 360 14.89 3.07 10.69
N ASP A 361 14.24 2.64 9.62
CA ASP A 361 13.14 1.69 9.68
C ASP A 361 13.68 0.26 9.65
N LYS A 362 13.10 -0.59 10.50
CA LYS A 362 13.58 -1.96 10.65
C LYS A 362 12.46 -2.96 10.88
N ILE A 363 12.71 -4.17 10.42
CA ILE A 363 12.07 -5.38 10.93
C ILE A 363 13.05 -5.97 11.94
N ASP A 364 12.61 -6.12 13.18
CA ASP A 364 13.45 -6.59 14.29
C ASP A 364 12.76 -7.75 15.01
N ALA A 365 13.43 -8.91 15.04
CA ALA A 365 12.90 -10.09 15.71
C ALA A 365 13.23 -10.18 17.21
N GLY A 366 13.94 -9.19 17.77
CA GLY A 366 14.20 -9.06 19.20
C GLY A 366 15.06 -10.18 19.79
N GLY A 367 15.93 -10.79 18.98
CA GLY A 367 16.79 -11.90 19.39
C GLY A 367 16.12 -13.28 19.31
N SER A 368 15.11 -13.45 18.45
CA SER A 368 14.37 -14.72 18.32
C SER A 368 14.02 -15.07 16.88
N SER A 369 14.25 -16.33 16.48
CA SER A 369 13.77 -16.91 15.22
C SER A 369 14.22 -16.13 13.95
N ILE A 370 13.47 -16.28 12.86
CA ILE A 370 13.65 -15.59 11.57
C ILE A 370 13.02 -14.20 11.63
N VAL A 371 13.68 -13.19 11.07
CA VAL A 371 13.15 -11.81 10.98
C VAL A 371 12.06 -11.68 9.91
N LEU A 372 12.35 -12.13 8.68
CA LEU A 372 11.43 -12.06 7.55
C LEU A 372 11.41 -13.39 6.79
N GLN A 373 10.27 -14.07 6.77
CA GLN A 373 10.07 -15.23 5.90
C GLN A 373 9.29 -14.84 4.64
N VAL A 374 9.81 -15.18 3.46
CA VAL A 374 9.16 -14.95 2.17
C VAL A 374 8.69 -16.29 1.62
N LYS A 375 7.36 -16.45 1.50
CA LYS A 375 6.72 -17.68 1.01
C LYS A 375 6.07 -17.53 -0.37
N THR A 376 5.87 -16.30 -0.82
CA THR A 376 5.20 -15.99 -2.10
C THR A 376 6.11 -16.20 -3.31
N LYS A 377 5.51 -16.60 -4.44
CA LYS A 377 6.16 -16.57 -5.76
C LYS A 377 6.10 -15.20 -6.44
N VAL A 378 5.32 -14.25 -5.91
CA VAL A 378 5.34 -12.85 -6.33
C VAL A 378 6.73 -12.29 -6.07
N PRO A 379 7.40 -11.64 -7.04
CA PRO A 379 8.71 -11.03 -6.80
C PRO A 379 8.64 -10.01 -5.66
N VAL A 380 9.52 -10.16 -4.66
CA VAL A 380 9.61 -9.25 -3.52
C VAL A 380 10.88 -8.41 -3.62
N THR A 381 10.75 -7.09 -3.58
CA THR A 381 11.87 -6.15 -3.50
C THR A 381 11.91 -5.52 -2.12
N ILE A 382 13.07 -5.49 -1.47
CA ILE A 382 13.28 -4.83 -0.17
C ILE A 382 14.18 -3.62 -0.39
N LYS A 383 13.81 -2.45 0.14
CA LYS A 383 14.58 -1.21 0.01
C LYS A 383 14.59 -0.41 1.30
N HIS A 384 15.65 0.35 1.54
CA HIS A 384 15.75 1.28 2.67
C HIS A 384 15.26 0.68 3.99
N LEU A 385 15.63 -0.56 4.30
CA LEU A 385 15.10 -1.28 5.45
C LEU A 385 16.17 -2.16 6.08
N LYS A 386 16.27 -2.10 7.41
CA LYS A 386 17.14 -2.97 8.20
C LYS A 386 16.37 -4.23 8.64
N ILE A 387 16.96 -5.39 8.41
CA ILE A 387 16.44 -6.71 8.79
C ILE A 387 17.40 -7.31 9.82
N THR A 388 17.02 -7.30 11.10
CA THR A 388 17.93 -7.54 12.22
C THR A 388 17.27 -8.26 13.40
N GLY A 389 18.07 -8.66 14.39
CA GLY A 389 17.60 -9.30 15.62
C GLY A 389 17.21 -10.75 15.44
N GLY A 390 17.49 -11.37 14.30
CA GLY A 390 17.25 -12.79 14.08
C GLY A 390 18.17 -13.66 14.93
N ASN A 391 17.62 -14.71 15.53
CA ASN A 391 18.40 -15.68 16.29
C ASN A 391 17.72 -17.06 16.24
N ASN A 392 18.14 -17.89 15.29
CA ASN A 392 17.53 -19.18 15.00
C ASN A 392 18.54 -20.35 15.15
N PRO A 393 18.97 -20.68 16.39
CA PRO A 393 20.10 -21.57 16.65
C PRO A 393 19.85 -23.07 16.50
N THR A 394 18.64 -23.53 16.21
CA THR A 394 18.27 -24.95 16.38
C THR A 394 19.06 -25.87 15.44
N VAL A 395 19.82 -26.79 16.06
CA VAL A 395 20.67 -27.82 15.41
C VAL A 395 20.19 -29.26 15.71
N ALA A 396 18.93 -29.43 16.12
CA ALA A 396 18.29 -30.74 16.30
C ALA A 396 16.85 -30.73 15.77
N GLU A 397 16.56 -31.67 14.87
CA GLU A 397 15.26 -32.09 14.28
C GLU A 397 14.31 -31.08 13.61
N SER A 398 14.63 -29.78 13.55
CA SER A 398 14.06 -28.89 12.52
C SER A 398 14.98 -27.69 12.31
N ILE A 399 15.63 -27.69 11.15
CA ILE A 399 16.68 -26.76 10.70
C ILE A 399 16.46 -25.29 11.11
N GLY A 400 17.31 -24.78 12.01
CA GLY A 400 17.45 -23.37 12.38
C GLY A 400 18.01 -22.53 11.22
N ASN A 401 17.28 -22.47 10.12
CA ASN A 401 17.70 -21.86 8.87
C ASN A 401 17.08 -20.48 8.70
N GLY A 402 17.90 -19.50 8.30
CA GLY A 402 17.48 -18.11 8.16
C GLY A 402 17.49 -17.39 9.50
N GLY A 403 18.40 -16.43 9.66
CA GLY A 403 18.39 -15.49 10.78
C GLY A 403 17.62 -14.23 10.39
N GLY A 404 18.14 -13.50 9.40
CA GLY A 404 17.48 -12.35 8.79
C GLY A 404 16.33 -12.77 7.88
N ILE A 405 16.64 -13.17 6.65
CA ILE A 405 15.64 -13.54 5.64
C ILE A 405 15.64 -15.05 5.40
N LYS A 406 14.47 -15.66 5.42
CA LYS A 406 14.26 -17.02 4.90
C LYS A 406 13.40 -16.98 3.65
N MET A 407 13.96 -17.44 2.54
CA MET A 407 13.25 -17.62 1.28
C MET A 407 12.82 -19.07 1.16
N ASP A 408 11.52 -19.32 1.03
CA ASP A 408 11.00 -20.65 0.72
C ASP A 408 11.28 -20.99 -0.77
N ALA A 409 11.08 -22.26 -1.14
CA ALA A 409 11.43 -22.74 -2.48
C ALA A 409 10.59 -22.08 -3.59
N GLY A 410 11.26 -21.62 -4.65
CA GLY A 410 10.66 -20.97 -5.82
C GLY A 410 10.32 -19.50 -5.62
N THR A 411 10.84 -18.87 -4.57
CA THR A 411 10.63 -17.44 -4.29
C THR A 411 11.73 -16.58 -4.94
N ASN A 412 11.39 -15.32 -5.24
CA ASN A 412 12.32 -14.37 -5.85
C ASN A 412 12.41 -13.12 -4.99
N VAL A 413 13.59 -12.84 -4.43
CA VAL A 413 13.84 -11.69 -3.57
C VAL A 413 14.93 -10.82 -4.17
N THR A 414 14.68 -9.51 -4.21
CA THR A 414 15.66 -8.49 -4.60
C THR A 414 15.94 -7.58 -3.40
N LEU A 415 17.20 -7.49 -2.99
CA LEU A 415 17.67 -6.46 -2.08
C LEU A 415 18.11 -5.26 -2.91
N GLY A 416 17.31 -4.20 -2.86
CA GLY A 416 17.58 -2.93 -3.52
C GLY A 416 18.41 -1.98 -2.67
N GLU A 417 18.58 -0.78 -3.18
CA GLU A 417 19.26 0.32 -2.48
C GLU A 417 18.79 0.44 -1.03
N GLY A 418 19.74 0.49 -0.10
CA GLY A 418 19.46 0.73 1.30
C GLY A 418 18.90 -0.46 2.08
N ALA A 419 18.71 -1.61 1.45
CA ALA A 419 18.38 -2.83 2.17
C ALA A 419 19.61 -3.32 2.93
N LEU A 420 19.45 -3.52 4.24
CA LEU A 420 20.49 -4.04 5.13
C LEU A 420 19.96 -5.30 5.82
N VAL A 421 20.57 -6.45 5.55
CA VAL A 421 20.35 -7.69 6.31
C VAL A 421 21.50 -7.86 7.28
N GLY A 422 21.23 -7.56 8.55
CA GLY A 422 22.19 -7.45 9.63
C GLY A 422 22.18 -6.05 10.24
N ASP A 423 23.33 -5.53 10.66
CA ASP A 423 23.39 -4.29 11.46
C ASP A 423 24.57 -3.35 11.20
N VAL A 424 25.48 -3.67 10.27
CA VAL A 424 26.64 -2.84 9.92
C VAL A 424 26.60 -2.44 8.44
N ILE A 425 26.96 -1.19 8.12
CA ILE A 425 27.11 -0.65 6.76
C ILE A 425 28.52 -0.08 6.53
N GLU A 426 29.35 0.00 7.57
CA GLU A 426 30.70 0.54 7.44
C GLU A 426 31.48 -0.18 6.32
N THR A 427 32.30 0.55 5.57
CA THR A 427 33.16 0.00 4.51
C THR A 427 34.61 0.46 4.63
N THR A 428 34.93 1.25 5.65
CA THR A 428 36.24 1.89 5.86
C THR A 428 36.84 1.48 7.20
N GLY A 429 38.12 1.11 7.23
CA GLY A 429 38.80 0.69 8.47
C GLY A 429 38.36 -0.68 9.00
N MET A 430 37.77 -1.52 8.14
CA MET A 430 37.17 -2.79 8.54
C MET A 430 38.21 -3.77 9.08
N VAL A 431 37.92 -4.36 10.24
CA VAL A 431 38.58 -5.59 10.70
C VAL A 431 37.66 -6.74 10.32
N ALA A 432 38.22 -7.83 9.80
CA ALA A 432 37.43 -8.97 9.40
C ALA A 432 36.65 -9.58 10.59
N ALA A 433 35.47 -10.16 10.29
CA ALA A 433 34.54 -10.66 11.30
C ALA A 433 35.17 -11.68 12.26
N THR A 434 34.80 -11.67 13.55
CA THR A 434 35.32 -12.70 14.47
C THR A 434 34.63 -14.05 14.25
N SER A 435 35.30 -15.17 14.51
CA SER A 435 34.64 -16.48 14.56
C SER A 435 33.88 -16.72 15.87
N ALA A 436 33.79 -15.72 16.76
CA ALA A 436 33.02 -15.78 18.00
C ALA A 436 31.57 -15.34 17.76
N SER A 437 30.58 -15.98 18.39
CA SER A 437 29.15 -15.77 18.12
C SER A 437 28.52 -14.48 18.72
N GLY A 438 29.33 -13.60 19.32
CA GLY A 438 28.87 -12.42 20.05
C GLY A 438 28.63 -11.20 19.16
N GLY A 439 27.51 -10.50 19.35
CA GLY A 439 27.28 -9.15 18.80
C GLY A 439 26.74 -9.05 17.37
N TYR A 440 26.49 -10.17 16.68
CA TYR A 440 26.01 -10.17 15.29
C TYR A 440 24.55 -9.76 15.15
N GLY A 441 24.24 -9.02 14.07
CA GLY A 441 22.91 -8.51 13.78
C GLY A 441 21.89 -9.60 13.52
N ASN A 442 22.29 -10.71 12.88
CA ASN A 442 21.49 -11.93 12.81
C ASN A 442 22.32 -13.19 13.02
N LYS A 443 21.68 -14.21 13.60
CA LYS A 443 22.28 -15.51 13.91
C LYS A 443 21.36 -16.64 13.49
N ALA A 444 21.89 -17.70 12.88
CA ALA A 444 21.15 -18.93 12.58
C ALA A 444 22.09 -20.14 12.53
N ALA A 445 21.55 -21.36 12.47
CA ALA A 445 22.37 -22.53 12.15
C ALA A 445 22.99 -22.41 10.76
N SER A 446 22.20 -22.04 9.74
CA SER A 446 22.66 -21.76 8.37
C SER A 446 21.96 -20.54 7.77
N GLY A 447 22.65 -19.82 6.89
CA GLY A 447 22.10 -18.65 6.21
C GLY A 447 21.66 -17.57 7.18
N ALA A 448 22.59 -17.13 8.06
CA ALA A 448 22.22 -16.24 9.16
C ALA A 448 21.77 -14.86 8.67
N GLY A 449 22.38 -14.33 7.60
CA GLY A 449 21.80 -13.22 6.86
C GLY A 449 20.59 -13.69 6.05
N VAL A 450 20.83 -14.51 5.03
CA VAL A 450 19.79 -15.02 4.13
C VAL A 450 19.91 -16.53 3.93
N TYR A 451 18.80 -17.24 4.06
CA TYR A 451 18.67 -18.64 3.66
C TYR A 451 17.80 -18.77 2.41
N ASN A 452 18.42 -19.10 1.27
CA ASN A 452 17.72 -19.35 0.01
C ASN A 452 17.43 -20.84 -0.16
N ALA A 453 16.20 -21.27 0.17
CA ALA A 453 15.77 -22.67 0.06
C ALA A 453 15.47 -23.13 -1.37
N GLY A 454 15.53 -22.23 -2.35
CA GLY A 454 15.18 -22.47 -3.75
C GLY A 454 14.62 -21.20 -4.38
N GLY A 455 15.11 -20.83 -5.56
CA GLY A 455 14.74 -19.59 -6.25
C GLY A 455 15.91 -18.61 -6.40
N THR A 456 15.61 -17.33 -6.64
CA THR A 456 16.63 -16.32 -6.98
C THR A 456 16.69 -15.21 -5.95
N LEU A 457 17.89 -15.00 -5.39
CA LEU A 457 18.22 -13.81 -4.60
C LEU A 457 19.06 -12.86 -5.46
N THR A 458 18.62 -11.62 -5.62
CA THR A 458 19.38 -10.58 -6.35
C THR A 458 19.78 -9.48 -5.39
N LEU A 459 21.07 -9.13 -5.35
CA LEU A 459 21.59 -7.97 -4.64
C LEU A 459 21.93 -6.88 -5.66
N GLU A 460 21.23 -5.76 -5.57
CA GLU A 460 21.44 -4.57 -6.41
C GLU A 460 22.40 -3.59 -5.71
N SER A 461 22.78 -2.53 -6.44
CA SER A 461 23.62 -1.46 -5.90
C SER A 461 23.05 -0.86 -4.61
N GLY A 462 23.92 -0.67 -3.61
CA GLY A 462 23.58 -0.13 -2.30
C GLY A 462 22.88 -1.11 -1.37
N SER A 463 22.86 -2.41 -1.68
CA SER A 463 22.34 -3.45 -0.77
C SER A 463 23.45 -4.11 0.04
N TYR A 464 23.13 -4.48 1.28
CA TYR A 464 24.07 -5.03 2.25
C TYR A 464 23.53 -6.32 2.89
N ILE A 465 24.33 -7.37 2.86
CA ILE A 465 24.20 -8.52 3.76
C ILE A 465 25.45 -8.51 4.62
N SER A 466 25.32 -8.00 5.84
CA SER A 466 26.50 -7.68 6.65
C SER A 466 26.37 -8.02 8.12
N HIS A 467 27.46 -8.48 8.72
CA HIS A 467 27.56 -8.75 10.16
C HIS A 467 26.51 -9.76 10.64
N ASN A 468 26.46 -10.91 9.97
CA ASN A 468 25.65 -12.07 10.32
C ASN A 468 26.51 -13.30 10.68
N TYR A 469 26.01 -14.18 11.56
CA TYR A 469 26.78 -15.32 12.07
C TYR A 469 26.05 -16.67 11.98
N ALA A 470 26.62 -17.60 11.22
CA ALA A 470 26.16 -18.99 11.17
C ALA A 470 26.80 -19.84 12.29
N MET A 471 25.97 -20.47 13.11
CA MET A 471 26.35 -21.23 14.31
C MET A 471 26.63 -22.71 14.04
N SER A 472 26.18 -23.26 12.91
CA SER A 472 26.43 -24.66 12.58
C SER A 472 27.94 -24.89 12.40
N SER A 473 28.47 -25.84 13.16
CA SER A 473 29.87 -26.27 13.05
C SER A 473 30.02 -27.35 11.98
N TYR A 474 31.25 -27.67 11.59
CA TYR A 474 31.50 -28.79 10.67
C TYR A 474 30.92 -30.13 11.14
N ASN A 475 30.96 -30.38 12.44
CA ASN A 475 30.56 -31.64 13.05
C ASN A 475 29.04 -31.72 13.33
N SER A 476 28.27 -30.67 13.04
CA SER A 476 26.82 -30.74 13.24
C SER A 476 26.15 -31.53 12.11
N SER A 477 25.04 -32.18 12.45
CA SER A 477 24.14 -32.81 11.48
C SER A 477 22.80 -32.07 11.50
N PRO A 478 22.36 -31.48 10.38
CA PRO A 478 23.10 -31.34 9.11
C PRO A 478 24.30 -30.38 9.26
N SER A 479 25.32 -30.58 8.43
CA SER A 479 26.44 -29.62 8.32
C SER A 479 25.95 -28.37 7.60
N GLY A 480 26.13 -27.21 8.22
CA GLY A 480 25.60 -25.93 7.77
C GLY A 480 26.67 -24.84 7.67
N GLY A 481 26.26 -23.67 7.19
CA GLY A 481 27.18 -22.55 6.94
C GLY A 481 26.52 -21.35 6.29
N GLY A 482 27.33 -20.45 5.73
CA GLY A 482 26.85 -19.26 5.04
C GLY A 482 26.45 -18.19 6.04
N GLY A 483 27.43 -17.63 6.77
CA GLY A 483 27.20 -16.53 7.71
C GLY A 483 26.36 -15.44 7.08
N GLY A 484 26.73 -15.03 5.88
CA GLY A 484 25.93 -14.14 5.05
C GLY A 484 24.77 -14.89 4.40
N ILE A 485 25.07 -15.79 3.47
CA ILE A 485 24.07 -16.41 2.59
C ILE A 485 24.26 -17.93 2.52
N PHE A 486 23.18 -18.68 2.68
CA PHE A 486 23.12 -20.09 2.30
C PHE A 486 22.29 -20.26 1.02
N VAL A 487 22.80 -21.07 0.09
CA VAL A 487 22.18 -21.34 -1.22
C VAL A 487 21.94 -22.83 -1.38
N ALA A 488 20.67 -23.22 -1.43
CA ALA A 488 20.23 -24.61 -1.60
C ALA A 488 20.44 -25.13 -3.05
N PRO A 489 20.32 -26.45 -3.29
CA PRO A 489 20.44 -27.02 -4.63
C PRO A 489 19.45 -26.38 -5.62
N GLY A 490 19.94 -26.00 -6.80
CA GLY A 490 19.16 -25.34 -7.86
C GLY A 490 18.83 -23.87 -7.60
N ALA A 491 19.20 -23.31 -6.43
CA ALA A 491 19.01 -21.91 -6.14
C ALA A 491 20.16 -21.05 -6.70
N THR A 492 19.87 -19.76 -6.96
CA THR A 492 20.84 -18.82 -7.52
C THR A 492 20.91 -17.54 -6.70
N VAL A 493 22.12 -17.01 -6.54
CA VAL A 493 22.37 -15.65 -6.04
C VAL A 493 23.02 -14.82 -7.16
N THR A 494 22.50 -13.62 -7.39
CA THR A 494 23.11 -12.64 -8.30
C THR A 494 23.62 -11.45 -7.50
N ILE A 495 24.90 -11.14 -7.58
CA ILE A 495 25.52 -9.99 -6.92
C ILE A 495 25.97 -9.01 -8.00
N LYS A 496 25.40 -7.80 -7.97
CA LYS A 496 25.69 -6.76 -8.94
C LYS A 496 26.66 -5.72 -8.39
N GLU A 497 27.09 -4.83 -9.27
CA GLU A 497 27.94 -3.69 -8.91
C GLU A 497 27.31 -2.86 -7.77
N GLY A 498 28.13 -2.51 -6.78
CA GLY A 498 27.70 -1.75 -5.60
C GLY A 498 26.93 -2.56 -4.54
N ALA A 499 26.78 -3.88 -4.70
CA ALA A 499 26.24 -4.76 -3.67
C ALA A 499 27.34 -5.27 -2.71
N HIS A 500 26.99 -5.51 -1.45
CA HIS A 500 27.94 -5.87 -0.40
C HIS A 500 27.51 -7.11 0.39
N VAL A 501 28.38 -8.14 0.42
CA VAL A 501 28.31 -9.28 1.33
C VAL A 501 29.56 -9.25 2.21
N ILE A 502 29.47 -8.57 3.35
CA ILE A 502 30.65 -8.19 4.13
C ILE A 502 30.56 -8.49 5.62
N LEU A 503 31.68 -8.74 6.28
CA LEU A 503 31.74 -8.97 7.74
C LEU A 503 30.88 -10.13 8.25
N ASN A 504 30.54 -11.09 7.41
CA ASN A 504 29.79 -12.25 7.85
C ASN A 504 30.73 -13.34 8.36
N ALA A 505 30.26 -14.12 9.33
CA ALA A 505 31.06 -15.15 9.97
C ALA A 505 30.34 -16.50 10.08
N SER A 506 31.10 -17.59 10.08
CA SER A 506 30.57 -18.95 10.20
C SER A 506 31.46 -19.83 11.08
N ALA A 507 30.83 -20.54 12.03
CA ALA A 507 31.48 -21.57 12.84
C ALA A 507 31.88 -22.81 12.02
N GLY A 508 31.29 -22.99 10.85
CA GLY A 508 31.49 -24.14 9.98
C GLY A 508 32.18 -23.74 8.69
N ARG A 509 31.36 -23.50 7.67
CA ARG A 509 31.76 -23.27 6.28
C ARG A 509 31.16 -21.98 5.74
N GLY A 510 31.83 -21.32 4.80
CA GLY A 510 31.28 -20.19 4.06
C GLY A 510 30.98 -19.00 4.96
N GLY A 511 31.98 -18.16 5.27
CA GLY A 511 31.74 -16.94 6.07
C GLY A 511 30.76 -16.01 5.35
N GLY A 512 31.04 -15.71 4.08
CA GLY A 512 30.15 -14.97 3.20
C GLY A 512 29.02 -15.85 2.67
N LEU A 513 29.37 -16.83 1.82
CA LEU A 513 28.41 -17.68 1.12
C LEU A 513 28.70 -19.17 1.32
N TYR A 514 27.63 -19.95 1.47
CA TYR A 514 27.64 -21.41 1.37
C TYR A 514 26.79 -21.86 0.19
N LEU A 515 27.41 -22.50 -0.80
CA LEU A 515 26.76 -23.06 -1.99
C LEU A 515 26.63 -24.58 -1.79
N GLY A 516 25.44 -25.02 -1.37
CA GLY A 516 25.15 -26.42 -1.05
C GLY A 516 24.43 -27.14 -2.17
N GLY A 517 25.09 -27.39 -3.29
CA GLY A 517 24.51 -28.22 -4.36
C GLY A 517 24.35 -29.68 -3.91
N ALA A 518 23.44 -30.41 -4.56
CA ALA A 518 23.20 -31.82 -4.26
C ALA A 518 23.95 -32.77 -5.20
N SER A 519 24.22 -32.33 -6.43
CA SER A 519 24.89 -33.11 -7.47
C SER A 519 25.38 -32.20 -8.61
N ALA A 520 26.18 -32.73 -9.53
CA ALA A 520 26.61 -32.01 -10.74
C ALA A 520 25.44 -31.47 -11.61
N SER A 521 24.25 -32.08 -11.53
CA SER A 521 23.03 -31.63 -12.23
C SER A 521 22.11 -30.75 -11.37
N SER A 522 22.39 -30.60 -10.08
CA SER A 522 21.62 -29.81 -9.13
C SER A 522 22.55 -28.89 -8.34
N LYS A 523 23.18 -27.97 -9.09
CA LYS A 523 24.18 -27.06 -8.53
C LYS A 523 23.55 -25.90 -7.77
N ALA A 524 24.21 -25.45 -6.71
CA ALA A 524 23.95 -24.14 -6.11
C ALA A 524 24.81 -23.10 -6.81
N SER A 525 24.23 -21.95 -7.19
CA SER A 525 24.89 -21.01 -8.10
C SER A 525 25.04 -19.61 -7.52
N VAL A 526 26.17 -18.97 -7.82
CA VAL A 526 26.36 -17.53 -7.64
C VAL A 526 26.90 -16.92 -8.93
N VAL A 527 26.30 -15.79 -9.32
CA VAL A 527 26.72 -14.97 -10.47
C VAL A 527 27.06 -13.59 -9.96
N MET A 528 28.33 -13.21 -10.08
CA MET A 528 28.84 -11.91 -9.71
C MET A 528 29.26 -11.15 -10.97
N THR A 529 28.55 -10.06 -11.26
CA THR A 529 28.95 -9.11 -12.30
C THR A 529 29.70 -7.90 -11.71
N GLY A 530 29.77 -7.82 -10.38
CA GLY A 530 30.30 -6.72 -9.60
C GLY A 530 30.13 -6.98 -8.11
N GLY A 531 30.23 -5.91 -7.30
CA GLY A 531 29.98 -5.96 -5.86
C GLY A 531 31.14 -6.57 -5.08
N ASN A 532 30.92 -6.83 -3.79
CA ASN A 532 31.96 -7.24 -2.85
C ASN A 532 31.51 -8.47 -2.05
N ILE A 533 32.35 -9.50 -1.98
CA ILE A 533 32.31 -10.53 -0.95
C ILE A 533 33.59 -10.37 -0.13
N ASP A 534 33.55 -9.49 0.88
CA ASP A 534 34.76 -9.05 1.55
C ASP A 534 34.72 -9.17 3.08
N TYR A 535 35.88 -9.31 3.71
CA TYR A 535 36.02 -9.32 5.18
C TYR A 535 35.20 -10.40 5.91
N ASN A 536 34.80 -11.45 5.19
CA ASN A 536 34.05 -12.56 5.77
C ASN A 536 35.01 -13.60 6.36
N LYS A 537 34.57 -14.27 7.43
CA LYS A 537 35.41 -15.21 8.17
C LYS A 537 34.73 -16.54 8.41
N THR A 538 35.54 -17.60 8.42
CA THR A 538 35.08 -18.92 8.79
C THR A 538 36.08 -19.61 9.70
N THR A 539 35.59 -20.58 10.46
CA THR A 539 36.48 -21.45 11.25
C THR A 539 37.18 -22.44 10.34
N PHE A 540 36.45 -23.18 9.48
CA PHE A 540 37.02 -24.34 8.80
C PHE A 540 37.24 -24.19 7.29
N TRP A 541 36.23 -23.82 6.49
CA TRP A 541 36.44 -23.75 5.03
C TRP A 541 35.69 -22.63 4.33
N GLY A 542 36.37 -21.97 3.40
CA GLY A 542 35.79 -20.93 2.55
C GLY A 542 35.43 -19.67 3.33
N GLY A 543 36.41 -18.83 3.66
CA GLY A 543 36.16 -17.59 4.40
C GLY A 543 35.17 -16.68 3.68
N GLY A 544 35.35 -16.51 2.38
CA GLY A 544 34.39 -15.84 1.50
C GLY A 544 33.31 -16.82 1.04
N ILE A 545 33.71 -17.82 0.23
CA ILE A 545 32.78 -18.78 -0.37
C ILE A 545 33.21 -20.21 -0.06
N TYR A 546 32.26 -21.02 0.41
CA TYR A 546 32.37 -22.48 0.38
C TYR A 546 31.38 -23.03 -0.66
N GLY A 547 31.81 -23.94 -1.52
CA GLY A 547 30.95 -24.53 -2.54
C GLY A 547 31.16 -26.03 -2.72
N VAL A 548 30.06 -26.77 -2.73
CA VAL A 548 29.99 -28.19 -3.08
C VAL A 548 28.94 -28.37 -4.17
N TYR A 549 29.28 -29.07 -5.25
CA TYR A 549 28.46 -29.10 -6.47
C TYR A 549 27.99 -27.69 -6.85
N ALA A 550 28.92 -26.74 -6.90
CA ALA A 550 28.67 -25.32 -7.06
C ALA A 550 28.97 -24.84 -8.48
N SER A 551 28.31 -23.74 -8.85
CA SER A 551 28.62 -22.96 -10.04
C SER A 551 28.90 -21.52 -9.62
N VAL A 552 30.15 -21.09 -9.71
CA VAL A 552 30.57 -19.74 -9.36
C VAL A 552 31.01 -19.03 -10.64
N GLN A 553 30.40 -17.89 -10.94
CA GLN A 553 30.77 -17.04 -12.07
C GLN A 553 31.09 -15.64 -11.55
N MET A 554 32.31 -15.17 -11.78
CA MET A 554 32.77 -13.85 -11.32
C MET A 554 33.42 -13.11 -12.49
N SER A 555 32.68 -12.19 -13.11
CA SER A 555 33.17 -11.37 -14.24
C SER A 555 33.59 -9.95 -13.82
N GLY A 556 33.28 -9.57 -12.57
CA GLY A 556 33.63 -8.29 -11.96
C GLY A 556 33.43 -8.36 -10.44
N GLY A 557 33.81 -7.29 -9.74
CA GLY A 557 33.70 -7.21 -8.27
C GLY A 557 34.90 -7.81 -7.54
N SER A 558 34.82 -7.84 -6.21
CA SER A 558 35.89 -8.32 -5.34
C SER A 558 35.47 -9.51 -4.48
N LEU A 559 36.44 -10.40 -4.28
CA LEU A 559 36.49 -11.41 -3.23
C LEU A 559 37.75 -11.12 -2.41
N SER A 560 37.65 -10.28 -1.38
CA SER A 560 38.85 -9.76 -0.71
C SER A 560 38.81 -9.76 0.81
N TYR A 561 39.98 -9.84 1.45
CA TYR A 561 40.12 -9.80 2.91
C TYR A 561 39.33 -10.88 3.66
N ASN A 562 38.89 -11.93 2.96
CA ASN A 562 38.22 -13.03 3.60
C ASN A 562 39.23 -13.95 4.27
N GLY A 563 38.78 -14.78 5.22
CA GLY A 563 39.68 -15.78 5.73
C GLY A 563 39.12 -16.94 6.55
N GLN A 564 40.01 -17.91 6.70
CA GLN A 564 39.80 -19.17 7.40
C GLN A 564 40.77 -19.22 8.60
N THR A 565 40.26 -19.50 9.79
CA THR A 565 40.95 -19.19 11.08
C THR A 565 41.44 -20.39 11.90
N GLN A 566 41.05 -21.62 11.57
CA GLN A 566 41.55 -22.85 12.22
C GLN A 566 42.80 -23.40 11.52
N GLY A 567 43.98 -23.35 12.16
CA GLY A 567 45.22 -23.92 11.60
C GLY A 567 45.40 -25.44 11.82
N THR A 568 44.85 -26.01 12.89
CA THR A 568 45.32 -27.28 13.48
C THR A 568 44.41 -28.51 13.29
N HIS A 569 43.48 -28.53 12.34
CA HIS A 569 42.60 -29.68 12.14
C HIS A 569 43.20 -30.73 11.20
N SER A 570 43.07 -32.00 11.58
CA SER A 570 43.49 -33.21 10.84
C SER A 570 43.06 -33.32 9.37
N TRP A 571 42.07 -32.57 8.89
CA TRP A 571 41.57 -32.61 7.51
C TRP A 571 42.03 -31.40 6.67
N GLY A 572 42.91 -30.56 7.22
CA GLY A 572 43.46 -29.38 6.53
C GLY A 572 42.41 -28.33 6.16
N PRO A 573 41.91 -27.53 7.13
CA PRO A 573 41.07 -26.35 6.86
C PRO A 573 41.68 -25.48 5.77
N ARG A 574 40.87 -24.89 4.88
CA ARG A 574 41.43 -24.25 3.67
C ARG A 574 40.45 -23.30 2.99
N GLY A 575 40.99 -22.48 2.09
CA GLY A 575 40.21 -21.55 1.28
C GLY A 575 39.88 -20.27 2.05
N GLY A 576 40.86 -19.37 2.16
CA GLY A 576 40.64 -18.07 2.80
C GLY A 576 39.59 -17.26 2.05
N GLY A 577 39.75 -17.14 0.73
CA GLY A 577 38.75 -16.61 -0.19
C GLY A 577 37.69 -17.65 -0.48
N CYS A 578 38.07 -18.74 -1.15
CA CYS A 578 37.18 -19.79 -1.64
C CYS A 578 37.68 -21.20 -1.31
N PHE A 579 36.78 -22.09 -0.88
CA PHE A 579 36.98 -23.54 -1.00
C PHE A 579 35.86 -24.14 -1.86
N ILE A 580 36.22 -24.73 -2.99
CA ILE A 580 35.29 -25.30 -3.97
C ILE A 580 35.63 -26.77 -4.16
N GLU A 581 34.62 -27.64 -4.08
CA GLU A 581 34.79 -29.09 -4.19
C GLU A 581 33.66 -29.78 -4.97
N ARG A 582 33.92 -31.01 -5.44
CA ARG A 582 32.94 -31.98 -5.99
C ARG A 582 32.21 -31.49 -7.24
N ASP A 583 32.75 -31.82 -8.41
CA ASP A 583 32.16 -31.56 -9.73
C ASP A 583 31.70 -30.08 -9.90
N SER A 584 32.39 -29.18 -9.20
CA SER A 584 32.05 -27.76 -9.17
C SER A 584 32.80 -27.01 -10.26
N ASN A 585 32.24 -25.86 -10.64
CA ASN A 585 32.85 -24.97 -11.64
C ASN A 585 33.05 -23.59 -11.02
N PHE A 586 34.22 -23.01 -11.27
CA PHE A 586 34.51 -21.62 -10.95
C PHE A 586 35.03 -20.93 -12.21
N THR A 587 34.36 -19.87 -12.64
CA THR A 587 34.79 -19.05 -13.78
C THR A 587 35.13 -17.65 -13.30
N MET A 588 36.33 -17.18 -13.61
CA MET A 588 36.81 -15.82 -13.35
C MET A 588 37.15 -15.12 -14.66
N SER A 589 36.61 -13.92 -14.87
CA SER A 589 36.83 -13.16 -16.11
C SER A 589 36.75 -11.65 -15.89
N GLY A 590 36.94 -10.86 -16.95
CA GLY A 590 36.74 -9.42 -16.92
C GLY A 590 37.63 -8.70 -15.90
N THR A 591 37.00 -7.93 -15.01
CA THR A 591 37.67 -7.11 -13.97
C THR A 591 37.59 -7.71 -12.58
N ALA A 592 37.22 -8.99 -12.48
CA ALA A 592 37.12 -9.71 -11.22
C ALA A 592 38.44 -9.66 -10.41
N LEU A 593 38.35 -9.45 -9.10
CA LEU A 593 39.50 -9.34 -8.19
C LEU A 593 39.39 -10.32 -7.03
N ALA A 594 40.44 -11.12 -6.79
CA ALA A 594 40.59 -11.91 -5.56
C ALA A 594 41.87 -11.48 -4.83
N SER A 595 41.73 -10.73 -3.72
CA SER A 595 42.89 -10.12 -3.07
C SER A 595 42.90 -10.20 -1.56
N HIS A 596 44.08 -10.24 -0.95
CA HIS A 596 44.25 -10.14 0.51
C HIS A 596 43.48 -11.19 1.32
N ASN A 597 43.10 -12.30 0.69
CA ASN A 597 42.46 -13.40 1.40
C ASN A 597 43.52 -14.21 2.15
N HIS A 598 43.12 -14.74 3.30
CA HIS A 598 44.04 -15.39 4.22
C HIS A 598 43.47 -16.73 4.73
N ALA A 599 44.24 -17.80 4.58
CA ALA A 599 43.94 -19.09 5.22
C ALA A 599 45.03 -19.41 6.25
N GLU A 600 44.66 -19.91 7.42
CA GLU A 600 45.69 -20.37 8.35
C GLU A 600 46.44 -21.60 7.82
N ASN A 601 45.81 -22.43 6.97
CA ASN A 601 46.44 -23.64 6.45
C ASN A 601 46.63 -23.58 4.92
N ASN A 602 45.72 -24.07 4.06
CA ASN A 602 45.97 -24.06 2.60
C ASN A 602 45.05 -23.12 1.80
N GLY A 603 45.54 -22.65 0.65
CA GLY A 603 44.72 -21.96 -0.35
C GLY A 603 44.19 -20.61 0.13
N GLY A 604 45.07 -19.61 0.23
CA GLY A 604 44.70 -18.27 0.70
C GLY A 604 43.58 -17.63 -0.13
N ALA A 605 43.73 -17.61 -1.46
CA ALA A 605 42.66 -17.17 -2.37
C ALA A 605 41.70 -18.32 -2.71
N PHE A 606 42.20 -19.41 -3.29
CA PHE A 606 41.42 -20.51 -3.80
C PHE A 606 41.97 -21.86 -3.31
N SER A 607 41.07 -22.69 -2.80
CA SER A 607 41.29 -24.12 -2.59
C SER A 607 40.31 -24.91 -3.46
N LEU A 608 40.81 -25.86 -4.23
CA LEU A 608 40.02 -26.65 -5.19
C LEU A 608 40.24 -28.15 -4.93
N ALA A 609 39.18 -28.95 -4.85
CA ALA A 609 39.25 -30.39 -4.60
C ALA A 609 38.16 -31.18 -5.34
N ASP A 610 38.32 -32.50 -5.49
CA ASP A 610 37.27 -33.41 -6.00
C ASP A 610 36.67 -32.97 -7.35
N ASN A 611 37.49 -32.97 -8.41
CA ASN A 611 37.06 -32.69 -9.80
C ASN A 611 36.43 -31.29 -9.99
N VAL A 612 37.23 -30.23 -9.79
CA VAL A 612 36.78 -28.85 -10.00
C VAL A 612 37.38 -28.28 -11.28
N LEU A 613 36.51 -27.71 -12.11
CA LEU A 613 36.93 -26.90 -13.25
C LEU A 613 37.08 -25.45 -12.81
N PHE A 614 38.31 -24.95 -12.82
CA PHE A 614 38.60 -23.52 -12.65
C PHE A 614 39.00 -22.93 -14.01
N ASP A 615 38.18 -22.03 -14.53
CA ASP A 615 38.39 -21.35 -15.80
C ASP A 615 38.63 -19.85 -15.57
N MET A 616 39.85 -19.38 -15.86
CA MET A 616 40.20 -17.97 -15.73
C MET A 616 40.54 -17.38 -17.09
N GLN A 617 39.67 -16.50 -17.56
CA GLN A 617 39.78 -15.80 -18.85
C GLN A 617 40.16 -14.33 -18.68
N GLY A 618 40.25 -13.84 -17.44
CA GLY A 618 40.57 -12.46 -17.07
C GLY A 618 40.48 -12.25 -15.56
N GLY A 619 40.75 -11.02 -15.10
CA GLY A 619 40.76 -10.65 -13.69
C GLY A 619 42.14 -10.68 -13.03
N THR A 620 42.20 -10.47 -11.71
CA THR A 620 43.43 -10.34 -10.93
C THR A 620 43.37 -11.13 -9.63
N ILE A 621 44.46 -11.82 -9.30
CA ILE A 621 44.65 -12.56 -8.04
C ILE A 621 45.95 -12.07 -7.41
N GLU A 622 45.88 -11.40 -6.26
CA GLU A 622 47.05 -10.73 -5.67
C GLU A 622 47.03 -10.70 -4.13
N ALA A 623 48.21 -10.60 -3.51
CA ALA A 623 48.37 -10.38 -2.07
C ALA A 623 47.63 -11.39 -1.14
N ASN A 624 47.30 -12.58 -1.63
CA ASN A 624 46.67 -13.63 -0.85
C ASN A 624 47.74 -14.45 -0.10
N SER A 625 47.42 -14.92 1.10
CA SER A 625 48.40 -15.55 2.01
C SER A 625 47.87 -16.82 2.68
N ALA A 626 48.82 -17.69 3.05
CA ALA A 626 48.59 -18.89 3.85
C ALA A 626 49.67 -18.97 4.93
N SER A 627 49.31 -19.20 6.21
CA SER A 627 50.27 -19.22 7.33
C SER A 627 51.06 -20.53 7.40
N ASP A 628 50.36 -21.64 7.63
CA ASP A 628 50.94 -22.95 8.00
C ASP A 628 50.92 -23.96 6.84
N GLY A 629 50.40 -23.59 5.67
CA GLY A 629 50.25 -24.51 4.53
C GLY A 629 50.65 -23.93 3.18
N ASN A 630 50.34 -24.67 2.12
CA ASN A 630 50.74 -24.37 0.75
C ASN A 630 49.72 -23.47 0.04
N GLY A 631 50.23 -22.60 -0.84
CA GLY A 631 49.41 -21.93 -1.84
C GLY A 631 48.69 -20.68 -1.34
N GLY A 632 49.42 -19.56 -1.17
CA GLY A 632 48.81 -18.26 -0.87
C GLY A 632 47.74 -17.86 -1.89
N ALA A 633 47.96 -18.12 -3.18
CA ALA A 633 46.96 -17.95 -4.23
C ALA A 633 46.10 -19.21 -4.44
N PHE A 634 46.71 -20.33 -4.84
CA PHE A 634 46.00 -21.57 -5.17
C PHE A 634 46.52 -22.77 -4.39
N TYR A 635 45.60 -23.60 -3.93
CA TYR A 635 45.86 -24.96 -3.49
C TYR A 635 44.89 -25.91 -4.19
N CYS A 636 45.43 -26.92 -4.87
CA CYS A 636 44.64 -27.92 -5.58
C CYS A 636 44.97 -29.30 -5.01
N GLU A 637 43.97 -30.02 -4.53
CA GLU A 637 44.11 -31.41 -4.10
C GLU A 637 43.45 -32.33 -5.14
N ALA A 638 44.21 -33.30 -5.63
CA ALA A 638 43.66 -34.35 -6.47
C ALA A 638 43.13 -35.47 -5.57
N SER A 639 41.81 -35.69 -5.57
CA SER A 639 41.26 -36.98 -5.18
C SER A 639 41.50 -37.95 -6.33
N GLY A 640 42.28 -39.02 -6.08
CA GLY A 640 42.66 -40.02 -7.07
C GLY A 640 41.49 -40.82 -7.66
#